data_AF-A0AA39LXC0-F1
#
_entry.id   AF-A0AA39LXC0-F1
#
_cell.length_a   1.000
_cell.length_b   1.000
_cell.length_c   1.000
_cell.angle_alpha   90.00
_cell.angle_beta   90.00
_cell.angle_gamma   90.00
#
_symmetry.space_group_name_H-M   'P 1'
#
loop_
_entity.id
_entity.type
_entity.pdbx_description
1 polymer ?
#
loop_
_entity_poly.entity_id
_entity_poly.type
_entity_poly.pdbx_seq_one_letter_code
_entity_poly.pdbx_strand_id
1 'polypeptide(L)'
;MSVSGEELANENAIALPAGAPGELTERHPLQSRWALWYLKGDRNRDWEDCLKQVSLFDTVEDFWALYNHIQLASGLNWGSDYYLFKEGIKPMWEDENNVKGGRWLVVIDKQKRADRLDRYWMELLMAMIGEQFEEHGEHICGAVINVRQKGDKVSLWTRDALKDDVNLRIGQILKAKLEIPDNEPIRMFVSIRELYVAVLIRLFEWVARQIHATSQEKKQNAQLQLNDYDESEHEDDEYQKMEVRQTNINNNKSNGRQSEHRNESDADEGYASDARLTFALSAPQASTDIRGTSIIRREASMDFNEVHTDAPETAVNIRGWEVIKDSTDFMKAGLEAIIEDEVTCRFEAEQLTSWNMLTRNSIGFYRFVNWKLTALWALGCLFRYSCLLPLRLCIFGVGLIFLVGSTAMIGLIAEGELKRSLNRRCTLICHRILCRALSAVVRFHDQHNKASEGGICVANHTSPLDVTILSTDNVYALIGQRQPGLLGLMQRALSRASAHIFFERSDMRDRAQVSATMREHVNDPNKLPILIFPEGTCINNTSVMMFKKGSFELGTKIYPVAMKYDSRFGDAFWNSSEQGWFEYLIGMMTSWAIICDVWYLPPMEKQDGEDAVDFASRVKKTIAKRGGLVDLEWDGCLKRTKIPKKFVVEQQNRYFHRIARYMSHSEDH
;
A
#
# COMPACT_ATOMS: atom_id res chain seq x y z
N MET A 1 3.15 18.50 64.82
CA MET A 1 3.74 19.85 64.94
C MET A 1 4.85 19.96 63.92
N SER A 2 4.64 20.81 62.93
CA SER A 2 5.54 21.18 61.84
C SER A 2 6.61 22.15 62.29
N VAL A 3 7.87 21.97 61.88
CA VAL A 3 8.78 23.09 61.56
C VAL A 3 9.74 22.66 60.44
N SER A 4 9.89 23.58 59.49
CA SER A 4 10.65 23.60 58.24
C SER A 4 12.17 23.47 58.39
N GLY A 5 12.79 22.79 57.43
CA GLY A 5 14.24 22.77 57.22
C GLY A 5 14.65 23.80 56.18
N GLU A 6 15.06 24.97 56.65
CA GLU A 6 15.86 25.95 55.90
C GLU A 6 16.76 26.63 56.94
N GLU A 7 17.93 26.06 57.17
CA GLU A 7 19.14 26.72 57.69
C GLU A 7 20.17 25.63 58.01
N LEU A 8 21.18 25.49 57.15
CA LEU A 8 22.57 25.07 57.48
C LEU A 8 23.29 24.66 56.19
N ALA A 9 23.66 25.66 55.37
CA ALA A 9 24.75 25.53 54.41
C ALA A 9 25.22 26.93 53.98
N ASN A 10 25.85 27.68 54.88
CA ASN A 10 26.67 28.81 54.47
C ASN A 10 27.85 28.97 55.42
N GLU A 11 28.93 28.22 55.17
CA GLU A 11 30.28 28.54 55.63
C GLU A 11 31.27 27.58 54.95
N ASN A 12 31.80 27.99 53.79
CA ASN A 12 33.14 27.68 53.23
C ASN A 12 33.22 28.02 51.74
N ALA A 13 32.95 29.27 51.38
CA ALA A 13 33.25 29.79 50.04
C ALA A 13 34.69 30.35 50.01
N ILE A 14 35.58 29.66 49.30
CA ILE A 14 36.90 30.16 48.94
C ILE A 14 36.72 31.26 47.88
N ALA A 15 37.16 32.47 48.17
CA ALA A 15 37.07 33.60 47.24
C ALA A 15 38.00 33.39 46.02
N LEU A 16 37.40 33.32 44.82
CA LEU A 16 38.12 33.38 43.56
C LEU A 16 38.60 34.82 43.28
N PRO A 17 39.79 35.03 42.69
CA PRO A 17 40.33 36.35 42.47
C PRO A 17 39.52 37.11 41.40
N ALA A 18 39.20 38.36 41.72
CA ALA A 18 38.50 39.30 40.86
C ALA A 18 39.36 39.68 39.65
N GLY A 19 38.94 39.27 38.45
CA GLY A 19 39.62 39.64 37.21
C GLY A 19 39.23 38.87 35.95
N ALA A 20 38.02 38.32 35.85
CA ALA A 20 37.52 37.74 34.60
C ALA A 20 36.49 38.69 33.95
N PRO A 21 36.57 38.95 32.63
CA PRO A 21 35.62 39.80 31.93
C PRO A 21 34.22 39.18 31.94
N GLY A 22 33.20 40.06 31.99
CA GLY A 22 31.82 39.77 32.35
C GLY A 22 31.15 38.57 31.66
N GLU A 23 30.15 38.05 32.35
CA GLU A 23 29.20 37.01 31.93
C GLU A 23 28.84 37.08 30.44
N LEU A 24 29.38 36.14 29.67
CA LEU A 24 28.77 35.64 28.44
C LEU A 24 28.11 34.30 28.81
N THR A 25 26.94 34.36 29.45
CA THR A 25 26.09 33.20 29.75
C THR A 25 25.11 32.91 28.60
N GLU A 26 25.52 33.10 27.34
CA GLU A 26 24.73 32.64 26.20
C GLU A 26 25.07 31.18 25.92
N ARG A 27 24.08 30.30 26.09
CA ARG A 27 24.21 28.89 25.71
C ARG A 27 24.07 28.75 24.20
N HIS A 28 24.76 27.79 23.62
CA HIS A 28 24.73 27.55 22.18
C HIS A 28 23.67 26.50 21.85
N PRO A 29 22.53 26.89 21.23
CA PRO A 29 21.46 25.95 20.93
C PRO A 29 21.88 24.95 19.83
N LEU A 30 21.47 23.71 20.01
CA LEU A 30 21.56 22.66 19.00
C LEU A 30 20.34 22.73 18.07
N GLN A 31 20.53 22.28 16.82
CA GLN A 31 19.44 22.22 15.84
C GLN A 31 18.30 21.28 16.26
N SER A 32 18.66 20.16 16.89
CA SER A 32 17.74 19.14 17.37
C SER A 32 17.89 18.98 18.88
N ARG A 33 16.79 18.67 19.58
CA ARG A 33 16.82 18.21 20.97
C ARG A 33 17.10 16.71 21.02
N TRP A 34 17.96 16.28 21.93
CA TRP A 34 18.46 14.91 22.01
C TRP A 34 18.17 14.26 23.36
N ALA A 35 17.88 12.97 23.33
CA ALA A 35 17.64 12.12 24.49
C ALA A 35 18.75 11.08 24.63
N LEU A 36 19.47 11.10 25.75
CA LEU A 36 20.39 10.03 26.12
C LEU A 36 19.64 8.94 26.86
N TRP A 37 19.81 7.69 26.44
CA TRP A 37 19.26 6.51 27.09
C TRP A 37 20.36 5.56 27.52
N TYR A 38 20.13 4.85 28.63
CA TYR A 38 21.00 3.81 29.14
C TYR A 38 20.23 2.50 29.27
N LEU A 39 20.77 1.43 28.70
CA LEU A 39 20.29 0.07 28.95
C LEU A 39 21.26 -0.62 29.92
N LYS A 40 20.73 -1.03 31.06
CA LYS A 40 21.49 -1.89 31.98
C LYS A 40 21.51 -3.32 31.45
N GLY A 41 22.69 -3.91 31.35
CA GLY A 41 22.85 -5.32 30.99
C GLY A 41 22.37 -6.27 32.10
N ASP A 42 21.07 -6.55 32.14
CA ASP A 42 20.45 -7.52 33.05
C ASP A 42 19.70 -8.59 32.26
N ARG A 43 20.10 -9.85 32.40
CA ARG A 43 19.54 -10.97 31.62
C ARG A 43 18.27 -11.55 32.25
N ASN A 44 17.92 -11.13 33.46
CA ASN A 44 16.77 -11.64 34.21
C ASN A 44 15.52 -10.76 34.07
N ARG A 45 15.62 -9.64 33.34
CA ARG A 45 14.56 -8.68 33.14
C ARG A 45 14.33 -8.46 31.65
N ASP A 46 13.11 -8.10 31.30
CA ASP A 46 12.77 -7.75 29.93
C ASP A 46 13.57 -6.50 29.49
N TRP A 47 13.94 -6.47 28.22
CA TRP A 47 14.79 -5.40 27.67
C TRP A 47 14.19 -4.01 27.86
N GLU A 48 12.88 -3.88 27.65
CA GLU A 48 12.14 -2.61 27.80
C GLU A 48 12.24 -2.08 29.24
N ASP A 49 12.19 -2.96 30.24
CA ASP A 49 12.29 -2.61 31.66
C ASP A 49 13.71 -2.19 32.09
N CYS A 50 14.71 -2.54 31.29
CA CYS A 50 16.12 -2.23 31.50
C CYS A 50 16.54 -0.92 30.83
N LEU A 51 15.74 -0.41 29.88
CA LEU A 51 16.01 0.81 29.13
C LEU A 51 15.48 2.02 29.91
N LYS A 52 16.34 3.01 30.15
CA LYS A 52 15.98 4.23 30.86
C LYS A 52 16.44 5.46 30.11
N GLN A 53 15.57 6.45 29.97
CA GLN A 53 15.96 7.78 29.53
C GLN A 53 16.73 8.45 30.68
N VAL A 54 17.96 8.87 30.40
CA VAL A 54 18.87 9.48 31.39
C VAL A 54 18.63 10.98 31.45
N SER A 55 18.66 11.66 30.29
CA SER A 55 18.49 13.11 30.21
C SER A 55 18.07 13.55 28.80
N LEU A 56 17.48 14.74 28.72
CA LEU A 56 17.23 15.50 27.48
C LEU A 56 18.10 16.74 27.49
N PHE A 57 18.63 17.12 26.33
CA PHE A 57 19.41 18.35 26.16
C PHE A 57 19.26 18.91 24.74
N ASP A 58 19.40 20.24 24.63
CA ASP A 58 19.26 21.00 23.38
C ASP A 58 20.31 22.12 23.27
N THR A 59 21.34 22.13 24.13
CA THR A 59 22.48 23.05 24.04
C THR A 59 23.82 22.32 24.07
N VAL A 60 24.86 22.95 23.53
CA VAL A 60 26.24 22.43 23.54
C VAL A 60 26.75 22.28 24.97
N GLU A 61 26.44 23.24 25.84
CA GLU A 61 26.83 23.23 27.25
C GLU A 61 26.18 22.07 28.00
N ASP A 62 24.88 21.84 27.79
CA ASP A 62 24.16 20.74 28.45
C ASP A 62 24.66 19.38 27.95
N PHE A 63 25.04 19.26 26.67
CA PHE A 63 25.70 18.06 26.14
C PHE A 63 27.00 17.77 26.88
N TRP A 64 27.92 18.75 26.97
CA TRP A 64 29.20 18.56 27.63
C TRP A 64 29.06 18.36 29.14
N ALA A 65 28.13 19.07 29.78
CA ALA A 65 27.78 18.84 31.17
C ALA A 65 27.31 17.40 31.38
N LEU A 66 26.41 16.88 30.54
CA LEU A 66 25.97 15.49 30.64
C LEU A 66 27.11 14.50 30.38
N TYR A 67 27.85 14.64 29.27
CA TYR A 67 28.89 13.70 28.87
C TYR A 67 30.00 13.60 29.91
N ASN A 68 30.40 14.72 30.52
CA ASN A 68 31.45 14.75 31.54
C ASN A 68 31.02 14.13 32.89
N HIS A 69 29.72 13.92 33.11
CA HIS A 69 29.18 13.37 34.36
C HIS A 69 28.62 11.94 34.22
N ILE A 70 28.79 11.30 33.05
CA ILE A 70 28.44 9.89 32.84
C ILE A 70 29.68 9.01 32.71
N GLN A 71 29.50 7.70 32.92
CA GLN A 71 30.56 6.72 32.70
C GLN A 71 30.91 6.64 31.21
N LEU A 72 32.20 6.61 30.88
CA LEU A 72 32.65 6.31 29.51
C LEU A 72 32.15 4.94 29.04
N ALA A 73 31.94 4.77 27.75
CA ALA A 73 31.42 3.52 27.19
C ALA A 73 32.37 2.34 27.46
N SER A 74 33.68 2.57 27.45
CA SER A 74 34.68 1.57 27.82
C SER A 74 34.60 1.09 29.26
N GLY A 75 34.02 1.89 30.16
CA GLY A 75 33.83 1.56 31.58
C GLY A 75 32.49 0.90 31.92
N LEU A 76 31.60 0.72 30.94
CA LEU A 76 30.31 0.06 31.17
C LEU A 76 30.45 -1.45 31.35
N ASN A 77 29.55 -2.02 32.17
CA ASN A 77 29.42 -3.47 32.31
C ASN A 77 28.98 -4.14 31.00
N TRP A 78 29.49 -5.35 30.74
CA TRP A 78 29.09 -6.14 29.58
C TRP A 78 27.59 -6.36 29.49
N GLY A 79 27.04 -6.13 28.30
CA GLY A 79 25.61 -6.19 28.05
C GLY A 79 24.89 -4.84 28.20
N SER A 80 25.58 -3.80 28.66
CA SER A 80 25.02 -2.45 28.76
C SER A 80 25.19 -1.68 27.45
N ASP A 81 24.32 -0.71 27.23
CA ASP A 81 24.31 0.14 26.03
C ASP A 81 24.05 1.60 26.38
N TYR A 82 24.61 2.52 25.60
CA TYR A 82 24.11 3.90 25.50
C TYR A 82 23.46 4.13 24.15
N TYR A 83 22.45 4.99 24.15
CA TYR A 83 21.74 5.46 22.96
C TYR A 83 21.62 6.96 23.02
N LEU A 84 21.87 7.66 21.91
CA LEU A 84 21.53 9.07 21.77
C LEU A 84 20.60 9.22 20.57
N PHE A 85 19.34 9.61 20.80
CA PHE A 85 18.32 9.73 19.76
C PHE A 85 17.68 11.11 19.79
N LYS A 86 17.19 11.59 18.64
CA LYS A 86 16.38 12.82 18.60
C LYS A 86 15.15 12.66 19.50
N GLU A 87 14.72 13.75 20.12
CA GLU A 87 13.55 13.76 21.01
C GLU A 87 12.31 13.17 20.28
N GLY A 88 11.55 12.35 21.00
CA GLY A 88 10.37 11.67 20.46
C GLY A 88 10.66 10.36 19.72
N ILE A 89 11.93 10.03 19.43
CA ILE A 89 12.32 8.77 18.81
C ILE A 89 12.82 7.79 19.87
N LYS A 90 12.12 6.66 20.06
CA LYS A 90 12.57 5.59 20.95
C LYS A 90 13.69 4.78 20.31
N PRO A 91 14.73 4.37 21.07
CA PRO A 91 15.88 3.63 20.54
C PRO A 91 15.58 2.14 20.29
N MET A 92 14.55 1.85 19.49
CA MET A 92 14.09 0.52 19.13
C MET A 92 13.61 0.46 17.68
N TRP A 93 13.63 -0.74 17.07
CA TRP A 93 13.24 -0.92 15.66
C TRP A 93 11.74 -0.72 15.43
N GLU A 94 10.94 -0.86 16.47
CA GLU A 94 9.49 -0.75 16.45
C GLU A 94 9.01 0.70 16.40
N ASP A 95 9.88 1.67 16.69
CA ASP A 95 9.55 3.09 16.60
C ASP A 95 9.22 3.49 15.15
N GLU A 96 8.20 4.31 14.95
CA GLU A 96 7.71 4.73 13.63
C GLU A 96 8.82 5.38 12.78
N ASN A 97 9.80 6.03 13.42
CA ASN A 97 10.92 6.68 12.75
C ASN A 97 12.04 5.69 12.37
N ASN A 98 12.09 4.50 12.97
CA ASN A 98 13.15 3.51 12.77
C ASN A 98 12.69 2.28 12.00
N VAL A 99 11.37 2.02 11.92
CA VAL A 99 10.82 0.74 11.41
C VAL A 99 11.12 0.49 9.93
N LYS A 100 11.24 1.54 9.13
CA LYS A 100 11.67 1.49 7.71
C LYS A 100 13.17 1.71 7.55
N GLY A 101 13.84 2.00 8.65
CA GLY A 101 15.21 2.47 8.70
C GLY A 101 16.24 1.36 8.67
N GLY A 102 17.48 1.78 8.88
CA GLY A 102 18.61 0.89 9.02
C GLY A 102 19.62 1.46 10.01
N ARG A 103 20.74 0.76 10.16
CA ARG A 103 21.88 1.28 10.90
C ARG A 103 23.18 0.97 10.20
N TRP A 104 24.07 1.96 10.09
CA TRP A 104 25.47 1.71 9.82
C TRP A 104 26.12 1.11 11.06
N LEU A 105 26.80 -0.03 10.92
CA LEU A 105 27.43 -0.75 12.01
C LEU A 105 28.94 -0.78 11.83
N VAL A 106 29.65 -0.31 12.86
CA VAL A 106 31.09 -0.45 13.07
C VAL A 106 31.30 -1.46 14.19
N VAL A 107 32.05 -2.53 13.91
CA VAL A 107 32.42 -3.53 14.91
C VAL A 107 33.83 -3.22 15.42
N ILE A 108 33.98 -3.15 16.73
CA ILE A 108 35.27 -2.86 17.37
C ILE A 108 35.74 -4.13 18.07
N ASP A 109 36.79 -4.73 17.54
CA ASP A 109 37.43 -5.89 18.14
C ASP A 109 38.09 -5.55 19.47
N LYS A 110 38.21 -6.54 20.35
CA LYS A 110 38.81 -6.38 21.70
C LYS A 110 40.16 -5.68 21.69
N GLN A 111 41.00 -6.00 20.70
CA GLN A 111 42.36 -5.45 20.57
C GLN A 111 42.35 -3.93 20.34
N LYS A 112 41.33 -3.44 19.65
CA LYS A 112 41.17 -2.03 19.28
C LYS A 112 40.29 -1.26 20.27
N ARG A 113 39.66 -1.93 21.25
CA ARG A 113 38.71 -1.32 22.20
C ARG A 113 39.29 -0.11 22.92
N ALA A 114 40.49 -0.24 23.48
CA ALA A 114 41.12 0.80 24.29
C ALA A 114 41.43 2.08 23.50
N ASP A 115 41.69 1.95 22.20
CA ASP A 115 42.02 3.06 21.29
C ASP A 115 40.78 3.66 20.63
N ARG A 116 39.81 2.82 20.25
CA ARG A 116 38.73 3.22 19.33
C ARG A 116 37.39 3.44 19.98
N LEU A 117 37.05 2.74 21.07
CA LEU A 117 35.66 2.69 21.52
C LEU A 117 35.11 4.05 21.96
N ASP A 118 35.77 4.69 22.92
CA ASP A 118 35.31 5.97 23.45
C ASP A 118 35.48 7.10 22.43
N ARG A 119 36.57 7.06 21.65
CA ARG A 119 36.81 8.00 20.55
C ARG A 119 35.70 7.94 19.50
N TYR A 120 35.40 6.74 18.99
CA TYR A 120 34.34 6.56 17.99
C TYR A 120 32.98 6.98 18.51
N TRP A 121 32.70 6.69 19.79
CA TRP A 121 31.46 7.14 20.40
C TRP A 121 31.38 8.66 20.46
N MET A 122 32.41 9.32 21.00
CA MET A 122 32.48 10.77 21.11
C MET A 122 32.35 11.46 19.75
N GLU A 123 33.17 11.05 18.77
CA GLU A 123 33.16 11.63 17.42
C GLU A 123 31.79 11.48 16.75
N LEU A 124 31.12 10.33 16.95
CA LEU A 124 29.78 10.12 16.43
C LEU A 124 28.75 11.04 17.11
N LEU A 125 28.82 11.21 18.44
CA LEU A 125 27.93 12.13 19.14
C LEU A 125 28.13 13.56 18.67
N MET A 126 29.38 14.03 18.58
CA MET A 126 29.71 15.37 18.10
C MET A 126 29.25 15.61 16.66
N ALA A 127 29.45 14.62 15.77
CA ALA A 127 28.99 14.70 14.40
C ALA A 127 27.45 14.80 14.29
N MET A 128 26.71 14.10 15.17
CA MET A 128 25.25 14.16 15.19
C MET A 128 24.72 15.47 15.76
N ILE A 129 25.15 15.87 16.95
CA ILE A 129 24.63 17.09 17.60
C ILE A 129 25.05 18.36 16.82
N GLY A 130 26.20 18.32 16.15
CA GLY A 130 26.68 19.38 15.28
C GLY A 130 26.14 19.32 13.84
N GLU A 131 25.17 18.44 13.56
CA GLU A 131 24.52 18.27 12.24
C GLU A 131 25.53 18.17 11.08
N GLN A 132 26.62 17.40 11.28
CA GLN A 132 27.73 17.29 10.33
C GLN A 132 27.48 16.30 9.18
N PHE A 133 26.22 15.87 9.00
CA PHE A 133 25.78 14.96 7.93
C PHE A 133 25.20 15.71 6.73
N GLU A 134 25.65 16.95 6.52
CA GLU A 134 25.24 17.81 5.39
C GLU A 134 23.71 18.00 5.36
N GLU A 135 23.09 17.96 4.19
CA GLU A 135 21.63 18.06 4.02
C GLU A 135 20.86 16.83 4.53
N HIS A 136 21.56 15.76 4.94
CA HIS A 136 20.95 14.49 5.33
C HIS A 136 20.66 14.37 6.84
N GLY A 137 20.88 15.43 7.64
CA GLY A 137 20.65 15.43 9.08
C GLY A 137 19.22 15.01 9.50
N GLU A 138 18.21 15.30 8.68
CA GLU A 138 16.81 14.87 8.93
C GLU A 138 16.61 13.35 8.87
N HIS A 139 17.49 12.63 8.17
CA HIS A 139 17.45 11.18 8.03
C HIS A 139 18.14 10.46 9.20
N ILE A 140 18.86 11.17 10.06
CA ILE A 140 19.50 10.62 11.26
C ILE A 140 18.48 10.51 12.39
N CYS A 141 18.31 9.30 12.91
CA CYS A 141 17.45 9.04 14.06
C CYS A 141 18.24 9.12 15.38
N GLY A 142 19.44 8.54 15.40
CA GLY A 142 20.28 8.47 16.58
C GLY A 142 21.46 7.53 16.44
N ALA A 143 22.23 7.34 17.51
CA ALA A 143 23.35 6.40 17.58
C ALA A 143 23.26 5.47 18.78
N VAL A 144 23.96 4.35 18.67
CA VAL A 144 24.01 3.28 19.68
C VAL A 144 25.44 2.81 19.86
N ILE A 145 25.84 2.64 21.11
CA ILE A 145 27.05 1.90 21.46
C ILE A 145 26.69 0.67 22.29
N ASN A 146 27.09 -0.52 21.81
CA ASN A 146 26.87 -1.78 22.48
C ASN A 146 28.15 -2.32 23.07
N VAL A 147 28.19 -2.44 24.40
CA VAL A 147 29.37 -2.88 25.14
C VAL A 147 29.27 -4.38 25.40
N ARG A 148 30.11 -5.19 24.73
CA ARG A 148 29.95 -6.66 24.68
C ARG A 148 31.27 -7.41 24.80
N GLN A 149 31.22 -8.57 25.47
CA GLN A 149 32.40 -9.40 25.67
C GLN A 149 33.01 -9.96 24.38
N LYS A 150 32.29 -10.06 23.27
CA LYS A 150 32.83 -10.62 22.00
C LYS A 150 33.33 -9.55 21.03
N GLY A 151 33.26 -8.28 21.39
CA GLY A 151 33.53 -7.15 20.50
C GLY A 151 32.37 -6.16 20.57
N ASP A 152 32.73 -4.89 20.63
CA ASP A 152 31.80 -3.79 20.81
C ASP A 152 31.25 -3.33 19.46
N LYS A 153 30.18 -2.56 19.52
CA LYS A 153 29.50 -2.07 18.32
C LYS A 153 29.19 -0.61 18.48
N VAL A 154 29.52 0.19 17.48
CA VAL A 154 29.04 1.57 17.34
C VAL A 154 28.14 1.61 16.13
N SER A 155 26.97 2.24 16.24
CA SER A 155 26.00 2.28 15.15
C SER A 155 25.35 3.64 15.02
N LEU A 156 25.13 4.06 13.77
CA LEU A 156 24.34 5.24 13.40
C LEU A 156 23.06 4.78 12.73
N TRP A 157 21.90 5.17 13.27
CA TRP A 157 20.58 4.78 12.78
C TRP A 157 20.01 5.83 11.84
N THR A 158 19.47 5.36 10.72
CA THR A 158 18.85 6.19 9.68
C THR A 158 17.39 5.80 9.49
N ARG A 159 16.57 6.77 9.08
CA ARG A 159 15.10 6.68 9.03
C ARG A 159 14.52 5.77 7.95
N ASP A 160 15.19 5.69 6.80
CA ASP A 160 14.70 4.95 5.63
C ASP A 160 15.86 4.22 4.95
N ALA A 161 15.81 2.88 4.97
CA ALA A 161 16.85 2.04 4.39
C ALA A 161 16.78 1.92 2.86
N LEU A 162 15.70 2.38 2.22
CA LEU A 162 15.53 2.29 0.77
C LEU A 162 16.15 3.47 0.01
N LYS A 163 16.51 4.55 0.71
CA LYS A 163 17.23 5.70 0.12
C LYS A 163 18.72 5.40 0.02
N ASP A 164 19.11 4.56 -0.95
CA ASP A 164 20.49 4.08 -1.11
C ASP A 164 21.51 5.21 -1.22
N ASP A 165 21.20 6.23 -2.01
CA ASP A 165 22.01 7.43 -2.28
C ASP A 165 22.29 8.21 -0.99
N VAL A 166 21.22 8.53 -0.25
CA VAL A 166 21.30 9.22 1.04
C VAL A 166 22.09 8.39 2.05
N ASN A 167 21.77 7.10 2.19
CA ASN A 167 22.44 6.24 3.17
C ASN A 167 23.91 6.03 2.82
N LEU A 168 24.24 5.90 1.54
CA LEU A 168 25.62 5.79 1.08
C LEU A 168 26.41 7.05 1.43
N ARG A 169 25.84 8.25 1.21
CA ARG A 169 26.48 9.51 1.58
C ARG A 169 26.68 9.63 3.08
N ILE A 170 25.66 9.31 3.89
CA ILE A 170 25.77 9.25 5.36
C ILE A 170 26.88 8.30 5.79
N GLY A 171 26.97 7.11 5.17
CA GLY A 171 28.00 6.12 5.46
C GLY A 171 29.42 6.60 5.14
N GLN A 172 29.59 7.33 4.02
CA GLN A 172 30.86 7.95 3.65
C GLN A 172 31.30 9.02 4.68
N ILE A 173 30.38 9.91 5.06
CA ILE A 173 30.64 10.94 6.06
C ILE A 173 30.98 10.30 7.41
N LEU A 174 30.22 9.29 7.83
CA LEU A 174 30.48 8.53 9.06
C LEU A 174 31.89 7.92 9.06
N LYS A 175 32.30 7.31 7.94
CA LYS A 175 33.62 6.69 7.80
C LYS A 175 34.74 7.74 7.91
N ALA A 176 34.55 8.90 7.30
CA ALA A 176 35.48 10.02 7.37
C ALA A 176 35.58 10.60 8.79
N LYS A 177 34.45 10.84 9.46
CA LYS A 177 34.40 11.41 10.82
C LYS A 177 35.01 10.49 11.88
N LEU A 178 34.83 9.19 11.72
CA LEU A 178 35.44 8.19 12.60
C LEU A 178 36.88 7.84 12.21
N GLU A 179 37.41 8.43 11.14
CA GLU A 179 38.73 8.12 10.57
C GLU A 179 38.94 6.61 10.35
N ILE A 180 37.88 5.92 9.88
CA ILE A 180 37.94 4.50 9.61
C ILE A 180 38.71 4.29 8.30
N PRO A 181 39.79 3.49 8.29
CA PRO A 181 40.59 3.26 7.09
C PRO A 181 39.78 2.74 5.90
N ASP A 182 40.18 3.08 4.68
CA ASP A 182 39.42 2.73 3.49
C ASP A 182 39.26 1.22 3.27
N ASN A 183 40.25 0.44 3.71
CA ASN A 183 40.25 -1.01 3.65
C ASN A 183 39.34 -1.68 4.69
N GLU A 184 38.80 -0.96 5.67
CA GLU A 184 37.89 -1.48 6.70
C GLU A 184 36.44 -1.19 6.28
N PRO A 185 35.67 -2.22 5.85
CA PRO A 185 34.30 -2.02 5.40
C PRO A 185 33.35 -1.85 6.59
N ILE A 186 32.54 -0.79 6.55
CA ILE A 186 31.36 -0.66 7.42
C ILE A 186 30.13 -1.18 6.69
N ARG A 187 29.15 -1.73 7.42
CA ARG A 187 27.96 -2.35 6.82
C ARG A 187 26.69 -1.67 7.30
N MET A 188 25.78 -1.41 6.37
CA MET A 188 24.42 -1.04 6.70
C MET A 188 23.59 -2.30 6.99
N PHE A 189 22.91 -2.32 8.14
CA PHE A 189 22.00 -3.37 8.55
C PHE A 189 20.57 -2.85 8.56
N VAL A 190 19.67 -3.68 8.07
CA VAL A 190 18.23 -3.44 8.08
C VAL A 190 17.59 -4.58 8.90
N SER A 191 16.44 -4.36 9.54
CA SER A 191 15.71 -5.42 10.24
C SER A 191 15.50 -6.63 9.33
N ILE A 192 15.56 -7.88 9.84
CA ILE A 192 15.44 -9.11 9.01
C ILE A 192 14.15 -9.11 8.17
N ARG A 193 13.06 -8.57 8.72
CA ARG A 193 11.78 -8.46 8.03
C ARG A 193 11.85 -7.47 6.87
N GLU A 194 12.40 -6.28 7.12
CA GLU A 194 12.58 -5.27 6.07
C GLU A 194 13.67 -5.68 5.06
N LEU A 195 14.68 -6.45 5.47
CA LEU A 195 15.68 -7.05 4.58
C LEU A 195 15.00 -8.06 3.63
N TYR A 196 14.11 -8.92 4.14
CA TYR A 196 13.34 -9.83 3.30
C TYR A 196 12.49 -9.07 2.28
N VAL A 197 11.77 -8.03 2.72
CA VAL A 197 10.98 -7.16 1.83
C VAL A 197 11.87 -6.46 0.80
N ALA A 198 13.00 -5.89 1.22
CA ALA A 198 13.93 -5.18 0.34
C ALA A 198 14.54 -6.12 -0.72
N VAL A 199 14.93 -7.35 -0.33
CA VAL A 199 15.42 -8.37 -1.27
C VAL A 199 14.37 -8.71 -2.31
N LEU A 200 13.11 -8.88 -1.90
CA LEU A 200 12.01 -9.14 -2.83
C LEU A 200 11.74 -7.97 -3.78
N ILE A 201 11.77 -6.72 -3.30
CA ILE A 201 11.62 -5.53 -4.15
C ILE A 201 12.69 -5.52 -5.23
N ARG A 202 13.97 -5.66 -4.85
CA ARG A 202 15.09 -5.69 -5.82
C ARG A 202 14.94 -6.81 -6.83
N LEU A 203 14.47 -7.97 -6.37
CA LEU A 203 14.21 -9.11 -7.24
C LEU A 203 13.07 -8.82 -8.24
N PHE A 204 11.94 -8.28 -7.78
CA PHE A 204 10.81 -7.93 -8.64
C PHE A 204 11.15 -6.82 -9.63
N GLU A 205 11.89 -5.79 -9.22
CA GLU A 205 12.39 -4.74 -10.11
C GLU A 205 13.33 -5.31 -11.18
N TRP A 206 14.23 -6.21 -10.80
CA TRP A 206 15.11 -6.89 -11.75
C TRP A 206 14.31 -7.72 -12.75
N VAL A 207 13.32 -8.50 -12.28
CA VAL A 207 12.40 -9.27 -13.13
C VAL A 207 11.64 -8.35 -14.08
N ALA A 208 11.10 -7.25 -13.59
CA ALA A 208 10.38 -6.28 -14.41
C ALA A 208 11.27 -5.71 -15.53
N ARG A 209 12.52 -5.32 -15.21
CA ARG A 209 13.50 -4.87 -16.21
C ARG A 209 13.78 -5.93 -17.28
N GLN A 210 13.91 -7.20 -16.88
CA GLN A 210 14.11 -8.30 -17.84
C GLN A 210 12.90 -8.47 -18.77
N ILE A 211 11.68 -8.43 -18.24
CA ILE A 211 10.44 -8.53 -19.04
C ILE A 211 10.35 -7.36 -20.02
N HIS A 212 10.62 -6.13 -19.57
CA HIS A 212 10.61 -4.95 -20.45
C HIS A 212 11.62 -5.08 -21.59
N ALA A 213 12.84 -5.53 -21.30
CA ALA A 213 13.86 -5.76 -22.33
C ALA A 213 13.40 -6.81 -23.37
N THR A 214 12.88 -7.96 -22.93
CA THR A 214 12.37 -9.01 -23.83
C THR A 214 11.13 -8.56 -24.61
N SER A 215 10.27 -7.73 -24.02
CA SER A 215 9.11 -7.17 -24.71
C SER A 215 9.52 -6.24 -25.84
N GLN A 216 10.52 -5.38 -25.61
CA GLN A 216 11.07 -4.49 -26.64
C GLN A 216 11.73 -5.28 -27.78
N GLU A 217 12.54 -6.30 -27.45
CA GLU A 217 13.16 -7.18 -28.46
C GLU A 217 12.12 -7.87 -29.34
N LYS A 218 11.04 -8.41 -28.75
CA LYS A 218 9.94 -9.01 -29.52
C LYS A 218 9.20 -8.02 -30.41
N LYS A 219 8.98 -6.78 -29.93
CA LYS A 219 8.36 -5.72 -30.75
C LYS A 219 9.26 -5.34 -31.92
N GLN A 220 10.57 -5.22 -31.67
CA GLN A 220 11.55 -4.93 -32.71
C GLN A 220 11.63 -6.05 -33.76
N ASN A 221 11.65 -7.32 -33.33
CA ASN A 221 11.64 -8.46 -34.24
C ASN A 221 10.33 -8.57 -35.04
N ALA A 222 9.18 -8.27 -34.44
CA ALA A 222 7.91 -8.24 -35.15
C ALA A 222 7.86 -7.11 -36.19
N GLN A 223 8.44 -5.94 -35.87
CA GLN A 223 8.57 -4.83 -36.82
C GLN A 223 9.51 -5.19 -37.98
N LEU A 224 10.63 -5.86 -37.71
CA LEU A 224 11.54 -6.35 -38.74
C LEU A 224 10.87 -7.39 -39.65
N GLN A 225 10.07 -8.31 -39.09
CA GLN A 225 9.31 -9.28 -39.88
C GLN A 225 8.23 -8.63 -40.75
N LEU A 226 7.57 -7.57 -40.27
CA LEU A 226 6.62 -6.80 -41.08
C LEU A 226 7.33 -6.06 -42.22
N ASN A 227 8.50 -5.47 -41.95
CA ASN A 227 9.28 -4.80 -42.99
C ASN A 227 9.81 -5.79 -44.04
N ASP A 228 10.32 -6.97 -43.64
CA ASP A 228 10.75 -8.03 -44.58
C ASP A 228 9.58 -8.53 -45.44
N TYR A 229 8.37 -8.62 -44.86
CA TYR A 229 7.16 -9.03 -45.58
C TYR A 229 6.74 -7.99 -46.63
N ASP A 230 6.71 -6.71 -46.25
CA ASP A 230 6.43 -5.60 -47.17
C ASP A 230 7.48 -5.49 -48.30
N GLU A 231 8.76 -5.74 -48.01
CA GLU A 231 9.81 -5.79 -49.04
C GLU A 231 9.62 -7.00 -49.99
N SER A 232 9.24 -8.17 -49.46
CA SER A 232 8.99 -9.36 -50.29
C SER A 232 7.75 -9.24 -51.20
N GLU A 233 6.66 -8.62 -50.73
CA GLU A 233 5.48 -8.35 -51.58
C GLU A 233 5.83 -7.35 -52.70
N HIS A 234 6.70 -6.37 -52.42
CA HIS A 234 7.17 -5.43 -53.44
C HIS A 234 8.08 -6.09 -54.49
N GLU A 235 8.95 -7.03 -54.11
CA GLU A 235 9.78 -7.79 -55.07
C GLU A 235 8.95 -8.73 -55.96
N ASP A 236 7.94 -9.40 -55.41
CA ASP A 236 7.04 -10.29 -56.16
C ASP A 236 6.18 -9.51 -57.18
N ASP A 237 5.66 -8.35 -56.78
CA ASP A 237 4.93 -7.42 -57.68
C ASP A 237 5.81 -6.91 -58.83
N GLU A 238 7.10 -6.67 -58.56
CA GLU A 238 8.06 -6.22 -59.57
C GLU A 238 8.44 -7.36 -60.54
N TYR A 239 8.59 -8.58 -60.02
CA TYR A 239 8.79 -9.79 -60.83
C TYR A 239 7.60 -10.08 -61.75
N GLN A 240 6.37 -10.00 -61.25
CA GLN A 240 5.16 -10.16 -62.08
C GLN A 240 5.05 -9.06 -63.14
N LYS A 241 5.37 -7.80 -62.81
CA LYS A 241 5.42 -6.72 -63.81
C LYS A 241 6.49 -6.96 -64.88
N MET A 242 7.65 -7.53 -64.51
CA MET A 242 8.69 -7.91 -65.47
C MET A 242 8.26 -9.09 -66.36
N GLU A 243 7.60 -10.11 -65.82
CA GLU A 243 7.12 -11.26 -66.59
C GLU A 243 6.06 -10.86 -67.63
N VAL A 244 5.13 -9.98 -67.25
CA VAL A 244 4.14 -9.36 -68.16
C VAL A 244 4.82 -8.48 -69.22
N ARG A 245 5.89 -7.75 -68.87
CA ARG A 245 6.69 -6.99 -69.85
C ARG A 245 7.41 -7.90 -70.84
N GLN A 246 7.94 -9.04 -70.39
CA GLN A 246 8.62 -10.02 -71.25
C GLN A 246 7.64 -10.69 -72.23
N THR A 247 6.41 -10.99 -71.79
CA THR A 247 5.36 -11.52 -72.68
C THR A 247 4.93 -10.49 -73.73
N ASN A 248 4.80 -9.21 -73.34
CA ASN A 248 4.43 -8.13 -74.26
C ASN A 248 5.54 -7.78 -75.27
N ILE A 249 6.82 -7.95 -74.91
CA ILE A 249 7.94 -7.73 -75.84
C ILE A 249 8.01 -8.83 -76.92
N ASN A 250 7.62 -10.07 -76.61
CA ASN A 250 7.56 -11.15 -77.62
C ASN A 250 6.39 -10.97 -78.61
N ASN A 251 5.29 -10.33 -78.20
CA ASN A 251 4.18 -10.01 -79.10
C ASN A 251 4.42 -8.77 -79.98
N ASN A 252 5.33 -7.87 -79.61
CA ASN A 252 5.62 -6.63 -80.36
C ASN A 252 6.81 -6.72 -81.34
N LYS A 253 7.26 -7.94 -81.69
CA LYS A 253 8.23 -8.18 -82.78
C LYS A 253 7.57 -8.39 -84.16
N SER A 254 6.29 -8.08 -84.32
CA SER A 254 5.65 -7.93 -85.62
C SER A 254 5.16 -6.50 -85.83
N ASN A 255 5.73 -5.85 -86.84
CA ASN A 255 5.37 -4.56 -87.45
C ASN A 255 6.06 -3.30 -86.89
N GLY A 256 7.01 -2.81 -87.69
CA GLY A 256 7.64 -1.51 -87.53
C GLY A 256 7.12 -0.45 -88.50
N ARG A 257 7.26 0.80 -88.05
CA ARG A 257 7.37 2.11 -88.74
C ARG A 257 6.16 2.66 -89.52
N GLN A 258 5.55 3.74 -89.00
CA GLN A 258 5.74 5.14 -89.47
C GLN A 258 4.95 6.18 -88.62
N SER A 259 5.54 7.39 -88.53
CA SER A 259 5.07 8.79 -88.27
C SER A 259 3.55 9.10 -88.17
N GLU A 260 3.00 10.14 -87.53
CA GLU A 260 3.44 11.44 -86.97
C GLU A 260 2.28 12.09 -86.16
N HIS A 261 2.61 12.98 -85.20
CA HIS A 261 1.88 14.17 -84.68
C HIS A 261 0.46 14.19 -84.04
N ARG A 262 0.44 14.71 -82.78
CA ARG A 262 -0.49 15.62 -82.04
C ARG A 262 -1.96 15.20 -81.86
N ASN A 263 -2.49 14.95 -80.65
CA ASN A 263 -2.66 15.69 -79.37
C ASN A 263 -4.15 16.00 -79.18
N GLU A 264 -4.84 15.27 -78.29
CA GLU A 264 -5.97 15.77 -77.49
C GLU A 264 -6.37 14.79 -76.35
N SER A 265 -6.75 15.41 -75.22
CA SER A 265 -7.69 15.05 -74.13
C SER A 265 -7.43 13.90 -73.11
N ASP A 266 -7.71 14.30 -71.86
CA ASP A 266 -8.30 13.57 -70.70
C ASP A 266 -7.43 13.08 -69.52
N ALA A 267 -7.77 13.64 -68.34
CA ALA A 267 -8.04 13.07 -66.99
C ALA A 267 -7.45 11.68 -66.62
N ASP A 268 -7.06 11.35 -65.38
CA ASP A 268 -6.87 12.01 -64.08
C ASP A 268 -6.06 11.02 -63.19
N GLU A 269 -5.56 11.51 -62.06
CA GLU A 269 -5.07 10.84 -60.84
C GLU A 269 -3.70 10.12 -60.77
N GLY A 270 -2.88 10.61 -59.83
CA GLY A 270 -1.65 9.99 -59.36
C GLY A 270 -1.06 10.69 -58.13
N TYR A 271 -1.22 10.04 -56.96
CA TYR A 271 -0.60 10.34 -55.67
C TYR A 271 0.94 10.32 -55.72
N ALA A 272 1.58 11.24 -54.99
CA ALA A 272 2.58 10.98 -53.94
C ALA A 272 3.40 12.24 -53.61
N SER A 273 3.51 12.59 -52.33
CA SER A 273 4.74 12.37 -51.55
C SER A 273 4.90 13.36 -50.37
N ASP A 274 5.42 12.77 -49.30
CA ASP A 274 6.37 13.33 -48.35
C ASP A 274 5.87 14.20 -47.18
N ALA A 275 5.95 13.63 -45.97
CA ALA A 275 6.47 14.32 -44.79
C ALA A 275 6.70 13.34 -43.63
N ARG A 276 7.98 13.08 -43.35
CA ARG A 276 8.51 12.56 -42.08
C ARG A 276 8.02 13.43 -40.90
N LEU A 277 7.52 12.83 -39.82
CA LEU A 277 7.60 13.48 -38.50
C LEU A 277 7.70 12.47 -37.34
N THR A 278 8.72 12.74 -36.53
CA THR A 278 9.19 12.13 -35.29
C THR A 278 8.13 12.09 -34.18
N PHE A 279 7.85 10.92 -33.59
CA PHE A 279 7.05 10.81 -32.37
C PHE A 279 7.96 10.86 -31.13
N ALA A 280 8.01 12.01 -30.48
CA ALA A 280 8.58 12.17 -29.15
C ALA A 280 7.55 11.77 -28.08
N LEU A 281 7.93 10.81 -27.23
CA LEU A 281 7.21 10.40 -26.03
C LEU A 281 7.32 11.49 -24.96
N SER A 282 6.19 12.04 -24.53
CA SER A 282 6.09 12.79 -23.26
C SER A 282 4.82 12.39 -22.51
N ALA A 283 5.00 12.10 -21.22
CA ALA A 283 3.97 11.61 -20.31
C ALA A 283 2.96 12.72 -19.92
N PRO A 284 1.69 12.41 -19.65
CA PRO A 284 0.76 13.44 -19.19
C PRO A 284 0.97 13.72 -17.69
N GLN A 285 1.42 14.93 -17.38
CA GLN A 285 1.26 15.54 -16.06
C GLN A 285 -0.21 15.93 -15.87
N ALA A 286 -0.77 15.53 -14.73
CA ALA A 286 -2.07 16.01 -14.26
C ALA A 286 -1.96 17.50 -13.90
N SER A 287 -2.67 18.36 -14.64
CA SER A 287 -2.97 19.73 -14.23
C SER A 287 -4.48 19.89 -14.12
N THR A 288 -4.87 20.49 -13.00
CA THR A 288 -6.23 20.85 -12.62
C THR A 288 -6.52 22.22 -13.22
N ASP A 289 -7.45 22.31 -14.16
CA ASP A 289 -8.20 23.57 -14.31
C ASP A 289 -9.62 23.33 -14.83
N ILE A 290 -10.58 23.88 -14.09
CA ILE A 290 -12.03 23.76 -14.31
C ILE A 290 -12.48 25.09 -14.92
N ARG A 291 -12.74 25.09 -16.23
CA ARG A 291 -13.87 25.78 -16.92
C ARG A 291 -13.53 25.99 -18.40
N GLY A 292 -14.40 25.46 -19.27
CA GLY A 292 -14.52 25.92 -20.65
C GLY A 292 -13.85 25.02 -21.68
N THR A 293 -14.45 23.86 -21.94
CA THR A 293 -14.57 23.16 -23.26
C THR A 293 -14.97 21.71 -23.01
N SER A 294 -16.26 21.48 -22.74
CA SER A 294 -16.83 20.13 -22.65
C SER A 294 -17.07 19.56 -24.06
N ILE A 295 -16.07 18.89 -24.62
CA ILE A 295 -16.25 18.03 -25.82
C ILE A 295 -16.72 16.61 -25.41
N ILE A 296 -16.68 16.28 -24.13
CA ILE A 296 -17.16 15.00 -23.60
C ILE A 296 -18.29 15.27 -22.61
N ARG A 297 -19.54 14.93 -22.99
CA ARG A 297 -20.67 14.86 -22.06
C ARG A 297 -20.52 13.59 -21.23
N ARG A 298 -20.42 13.73 -19.91
CA ARG A 298 -20.53 12.63 -18.93
C ARG A 298 -22.01 12.26 -18.80
N GLU A 299 -22.51 11.44 -19.70
CA GLU A 299 -23.83 10.84 -19.54
C GLU A 299 -23.88 9.58 -20.40
N ALA A 300 -23.68 8.41 -19.78
CA ALA A 300 -24.06 7.11 -20.33
C ALA A 300 -25.59 6.96 -20.36
N SER A 301 -26.30 8.01 -20.79
CA SER A 301 -27.68 7.96 -21.20
C SER A 301 -27.67 8.17 -22.70
N MET A 302 -27.93 7.10 -23.45
CA MET A 302 -28.57 7.30 -24.75
C MET A 302 -29.76 8.23 -24.49
N ASP A 303 -29.74 9.44 -25.05
CA ASP A 303 -30.92 10.29 -25.05
C ASP A 303 -31.93 9.63 -25.98
N PHE A 304 -32.77 8.77 -25.39
CA PHE A 304 -33.81 8.04 -26.12
C PHE A 304 -34.91 8.99 -26.66
N ASN A 305 -34.82 10.30 -26.35
CA ASN A 305 -35.81 11.32 -26.64
C ASN A 305 -35.36 12.39 -27.64
N GLU A 306 -34.17 12.32 -28.24
CA GLU A 306 -33.84 13.20 -29.38
C GLU A 306 -34.67 12.78 -30.61
N VAL A 307 -35.88 13.30 -30.66
CA VAL A 307 -36.73 13.31 -31.83
C VAL A 307 -36.21 14.44 -32.72
N HIS A 308 -35.51 14.11 -33.80
CA HIS A 308 -35.40 15.03 -34.92
C HIS A 308 -36.79 15.11 -35.58
N THR A 309 -37.62 16.07 -35.15
CA THR A 309 -38.99 16.26 -35.65
C THR A 309 -39.09 16.90 -37.03
N ASP A 310 -37.99 17.21 -37.72
CA ASP A 310 -38.05 17.99 -38.97
C ASP A 310 -37.20 17.38 -40.09
N ALA A 311 -37.66 16.27 -40.68
CA ALA A 311 -37.17 15.80 -41.97
C ALA A 311 -38.34 15.41 -42.89
N PRO A 312 -38.48 16.00 -44.10
CA PRO A 312 -39.60 15.73 -44.99
C PRO A 312 -39.53 14.36 -45.67
N GLU A 313 -40.71 13.84 -46.03
CA GLU A 313 -41.05 12.56 -46.66
C GLU A 313 -40.18 12.13 -47.87
N THR A 314 -38.94 11.70 -47.61
CA THR A 314 -38.09 10.98 -48.58
C THR A 314 -37.58 9.65 -48.01
N ALA A 315 -38.39 9.01 -47.17
CA ALA A 315 -38.00 7.89 -46.30
C ALA A 315 -38.38 6.50 -46.83
N VAL A 316 -38.12 6.20 -48.11
CA VAL A 316 -38.37 4.85 -48.66
C VAL A 316 -37.09 4.09 -49.04
N ASN A 317 -35.96 4.77 -49.29
CA ASN A 317 -34.67 4.11 -49.63
C ASN A 317 -33.61 4.12 -48.52
N ILE A 318 -33.91 4.67 -47.34
CA ILE A 318 -32.93 4.88 -46.25
C ILE A 318 -33.13 3.89 -45.07
N ARG A 319 -34.03 2.90 -45.20
CA ARG A 319 -34.34 1.97 -44.09
C ARG A 319 -33.16 1.09 -43.67
N GLY A 320 -32.35 0.64 -44.62
CA GLY A 320 -31.19 -0.22 -44.32
C GLY A 320 -30.06 0.54 -43.60
N TRP A 321 -29.79 1.78 -44.03
CA TRP A 321 -28.70 2.58 -43.48
C TRP A 321 -29.04 3.12 -42.09
N GLU A 322 -30.30 3.43 -41.82
CA GLU A 322 -30.78 3.83 -40.49
C GLU A 322 -30.70 2.69 -39.47
N VAL A 323 -31.07 1.47 -39.86
CA VAL A 323 -30.93 0.29 -38.98
C VAL A 323 -29.46 0.00 -38.68
N ILE A 324 -28.57 0.13 -39.66
CA ILE A 324 -27.12 -0.02 -39.46
C ILE A 324 -26.60 1.08 -38.52
N LYS A 325 -27.00 2.33 -38.73
CA LYS A 325 -26.60 3.48 -37.89
C LYS A 325 -27.05 3.29 -36.43
N ASP A 326 -28.31 2.93 -36.21
CA ASP A 326 -28.82 2.65 -34.87
C ASP A 326 -28.09 1.45 -34.23
N SER A 327 -27.82 0.39 -34.99
CA SER A 327 -27.05 -0.76 -34.50
C SER A 327 -25.64 -0.36 -34.09
N THR A 328 -24.98 0.53 -34.86
CA THR A 328 -23.66 1.07 -34.50
C THR A 328 -23.70 1.95 -33.26
N ASP A 329 -24.76 2.74 -33.07
CA ASP A 329 -24.95 3.54 -31.85
C ASP A 329 -25.14 2.64 -30.61
N PHE A 330 -25.88 1.54 -30.73
CA PHE A 330 -26.02 0.56 -29.63
C PHE A 330 -24.72 -0.20 -29.35
N MET A 331 -23.95 -0.58 -30.38
CA MET A 331 -22.63 -1.18 -30.20
C MET A 331 -21.69 -0.20 -29.50
N LYS A 332 -21.69 1.06 -29.92
CA LYS A 332 -20.93 2.14 -29.29
C LYS A 332 -21.33 2.30 -27.82
N ALA A 333 -22.63 2.43 -27.52
CA ALA A 333 -23.12 2.56 -26.14
C ALA A 333 -22.78 1.34 -25.28
N GLY A 334 -22.82 0.13 -25.85
CA GLY A 334 -22.38 -1.09 -25.18
C GLY A 334 -20.88 -1.11 -24.89
N LEU A 335 -20.05 -0.67 -25.83
CA LEU A 335 -18.61 -0.52 -25.64
C LEU A 335 -18.27 0.56 -24.62
N GLU A 336 -18.94 1.72 -24.69
CA GLU A 336 -18.83 2.80 -23.71
C GLU A 336 -19.20 2.31 -22.31
N ALA A 337 -20.30 1.57 -22.15
CA ALA A 337 -20.69 0.99 -20.87
C ALA A 337 -19.66 0.00 -20.29
N ILE A 338 -18.91 -0.72 -21.15
CA ILE A 338 -17.83 -1.61 -20.72
C ILE A 338 -16.59 -0.80 -20.34
N ILE A 339 -16.22 0.20 -21.15
CA ILE A 339 -15.07 1.07 -20.91
C ILE A 339 -15.25 1.90 -19.64
N GLU A 340 -16.48 2.35 -19.38
CA GLU A 340 -16.88 3.16 -18.23
C GLU A 340 -17.29 2.33 -17.01
N ASP A 341 -17.03 1.02 -17.01
CA ASP A 341 -17.34 0.16 -15.86
C ASP A 341 -16.38 0.43 -14.68
N GLU A 342 -16.78 1.35 -13.82
CA GLU A 342 -16.05 1.69 -12.60
C GLU A 342 -16.27 0.70 -11.44
N VAL A 343 -17.23 -0.23 -11.57
CA VAL A 343 -17.75 -1.04 -10.45
C VAL A 343 -17.28 -2.49 -10.53
N THR A 344 -17.49 -3.20 -11.64
CA THR A 344 -17.22 -4.64 -11.70
C THR A 344 -15.72 -4.94 -11.58
N CYS A 345 -14.88 -4.08 -12.17
CA CYS A 345 -13.42 -4.16 -12.06
C CYS A 345 -12.90 -4.07 -10.62
N ARG A 346 -13.73 -3.58 -9.66
CA ARG A 346 -13.38 -3.48 -8.24
C ARG A 346 -13.63 -4.77 -7.46
N PHE A 347 -14.32 -5.73 -8.06
CA PHE A 347 -14.53 -7.07 -7.51
C PHE A 347 -13.59 -8.12 -8.11
N GLU A 348 -12.61 -7.69 -8.89
CA GLU A 348 -11.52 -8.52 -9.42
C GLU A 348 -10.18 -8.14 -8.78
N ALA A 349 -9.24 -9.07 -8.82
CA ALA A 349 -7.88 -8.86 -8.33
C ALA A 349 -7.24 -7.61 -8.97
N GLU A 350 -6.50 -6.83 -8.18
CA GLU A 350 -5.82 -5.63 -8.69
C GLU A 350 -4.80 -6.01 -9.78
N GLN A 351 -4.91 -5.40 -10.96
CA GLN A 351 -3.98 -5.65 -12.05
C GLN A 351 -2.61 -5.05 -11.71
N LEU A 352 -1.60 -5.92 -11.58
CA LEU A 352 -0.24 -5.52 -11.26
C LEU A 352 0.48 -4.96 -12.48
N THR A 353 1.18 -3.84 -12.28
CA THR A 353 2.07 -3.25 -13.29
C THR A 353 3.35 -4.06 -13.52
N SER A 354 3.76 -4.86 -12.53
CA SER A 354 4.97 -5.68 -12.58
C SER A 354 4.70 -7.12 -12.12
N TRP A 355 5.32 -8.10 -12.79
CA TRP A 355 5.20 -9.50 -12.40
C TRP A 355 5.94 -9.81 -11.09
N ASN A 356 5.23 -10.40 -10.13
CA ASN A 356 5.75 -10.82 -8.84
C ASN A 356 5.99 -12.33 -8.73
N MET A 357 6.09 -13.03 -9.86
CA MET A 357 6.31 -14.49 -9.92
C MET A 357 5.18 -15.33 -9.28
N LEU A 358 4.02 -14.73 -9.03
CA LEU A 358 2.81 -15.48 -8.69
C LEU A 358 2.01 -15.71 -9.97
N THR A 359 1.64 -16.96 -10.21
CA THR A 359 0.95 -17.39 -11.45
C THR A 359 -0.51 -16.91 -11.46
N ARG A 360 -1.11 -16.75 -10.29
CA ARG A 360 -2.56 -16.51 -10.14
C ARG A 360 -3.03 -15.06 -10.35
N ASN A 361 -2.14 -14.08 -10.40
CA ASN A 361 -2.46 -12.64 -10.43
C ASN A 361 -1.85 -11.91 -11.63
N SER A 362 -1.32 -12.62 -12.64
CA SER A 362 -0.50 -12.00 -13.69
C SER A 362 -0.66 -12.65 -15.08
N ILE A 363 -1.91 -12.80 -15.54
CA ILE A 363 -2.27 -13.56 -16.76
C ILE A 363 -1.58 -13.03 -18.04
N GLY A 364 -1.26 -11.73 -18.11
CA GLY A 364 -0.63 -11.13 -19.30
C GLY A 364 0.87 -11.40 -19.46
N PHE A 365 1.58 -11.81 -18.40
CA PHE A 365 3.05 -11.83 -18.42
C PHE A 365 3.66 -13.11 -19.01
N TYR A 366 2.90 -14.21 -19.12
CA TYR A 366 3.37 -15.49 -19.69
C TYR A 366 3.95 -15.35 -21.10
N ARG A 367 3.47 -14.38 -21.87
CA ARG A 367 3.92 -14.12 -23.25
C ARG A 367 5.38 -13.64 -23.33
N PHE A 368 5.96 -13.15 -22.24
CA PHE A 368 7.30 -12.54 -22.21
C PHE A 368 8.29 -13.26 -21.27
N VAL A 369 7.93 -14.44 -20.75
CA VAL A 369 8.81 -15.21 -19.85
C VAL A 369 9.87 -15.97 -20.66
N ASN A 370 11.15 -15.66 -20.42
CA ASN A 370 12.28 -16.42 -20.95
C ASN A 370 12.67 -17.59 -20.01
N TRP A 371 13.55 -18.49 -20.46
CA TRP A 371 13.94 -19.66 -19.65
C TRP A 371 14.57 -19.31 -18.29
N LYS A 372 15.29 -18.17 -18.19
CA LYS A 372 15.88 -17.69 -16.93
C LYS A 372 14.80 -17.29 -15.94
N LEU A 373 13.78 -16.56 -16.40
CA LEU A 373 12.62 -16.17 -15.61
C LEU A 373 11.77 -17.39 -15.21
N THR A 374 11.62 -18.38 -16.10
CA THR A 374 10.97 -19.66 -15.77
C THR A 374 11.72 -20.42 -14.67
N ALA A 375 13.05 -20.49 -14.76
CA ALA A 375 13.88 -21.13 -13.73
C ALA A 375 13.77 -20.40 -12.38
N LEU A 376 13.80 -19.06 -12.39
CA LEU A 376 13.60 -18.24 -11.19
C LEU A 376 12.21 -18.45 -10.58
N TRP A 377 11.17 -18.49 -11.41
CA TRP A 377 9.81 -18.81 -10.98
C TRP A 377 9.72 -20.21 -10.37
N ALA A 378 10.33 -21.22 -10.99
CA ALA A 378 10.35 -22.59 -10.49
C ALA A 378 11.05 -22.68 -9.12
N LEU A 379 12.19 -21.99 -8.97
CA LEU A 379 12.90 -21.88 -7.69
C LEU A 379 12.04 -21.16 -6.63
N GLY A 380 11.35 -20.08 -7.02
CA GLY A 380 10.43 -19.36 -6.16
C GLY A 380 9.23 -20.22 -5.72
N CYS A 381 8.67 -21.02 -6.62
CA CYS A 381 7.65 -22.01 -6.31
C CYS A 381 8.19 -23.06 -5.32
N LEU A 382 9.34 -23.67 -5.60
CA LEU A 382 9.94 -24.64 -4.68
C LEU A 382 10.15 -24.05 -3.28
N PHE A 383 10.70 -22.84 -3.19
CA PHE A 383 10.90 -22.16 -1.91
C PHE A 383 9.59 -21.85 -1.19
N ARG A 384 8.57 -21.34 -1.88
CA ARG A 384 7.27 -20.99 -1.27
C ARG A 384 6.56 -22.23 -0.74
N TYR A 385 6.54 -23.33 -1.48
CA TYR A 385 5.78 -24.53 -1.11
C TYR A 385 6.55 -25.49 -0.20
N SER A 386 7.89 -25.56 -0.32
CA SER A 386 8.71 -26.47 0.50
C SER A 386 9.28 -25.82 1.77
N CYS A 387 9.43 -24.50 1.80
CA CYS A 387 9.97 -23.79 2.98
C CYS A 387 8.93 -22.88 3.64
N LEU A 388 8.36 -21.92 2.91
CA LEU A 388 7.47 -20.93 3.53
C LEU A 388 6.14 -21.53 3.98
N LEU A 389 5.47 -22.31 3.15
CA LEU A 389 4.15 -22.86 3.46
C LEU A 389 4.17 -23.77 4.69
N PRO A 390 5.07 -24.76 4.83
CA PRO A 390 5.13 -25.59 6.04
C PRO A 390 5.44 -24.76 7.29
N LEU A 391 6.38 -23.83 7.21
CA LEU A 391 6.69 -22.92 8.32
C LEU A 391 5.47 -22.10 8.74
N ARG A 392 4.74 -21.54 7.77
CA ARG A 392 3.54 -20.74 8.00
C ARG A 392 2.39 -21.56 8.59
N LEU A 393 2.19 -22.78 8.11
CA LEU A 393 1.21 -23.71 8.68
C LEU A 393 1.53 -24.05 10.14
N CYS A 394 2.81 -24.27 10.47
CA CYS A 394 3.24 -24.49 11.85
C CYS A 394 2.95 -23.26 12.74
N ILE A 395 3.34 -22.06 12.31
CA ILE A 395 3.10 -20.81 13.07
C ILE A 395 1.59 -20.57 13.22
N PHE A 396 0.81 -20.80 12.16
CA PHE A 396 -0.64 -20.67 12.20
C PHE A 396 -1.27 -21.66 13.20
N GLY A 397 -0.82 -22.91 13.20
CA GLY A 397 -1.25 -23.92 14.16
C GLY A 397 -0.97 -23.50 15.61
N VAL A 398 0.24 -22.99 15.89
CA VAL A 398 0.60 -22.43 17.21
C VAL A 398 -0.33 -21.27 17.58
N GLY A 399 -0.58 -20.33 16.65
CA GLY A 399 -1.48 -19.21 16.88
C GLY A 399 -2.92 -19.65 17.16
N LEU A 400 -3.42 -20.66 16.45
CA LEU A 400 -4.78 -21.18 16.63
C LEU A 400 -4.92 -21.93 17.96
N ILE A 401 -3.94 -22.76 18.34
CA ILE A 401 -3.91 -23.44 19.64
C ILE A 401 -3.88 -22.42 20.77
N PHE A 402 -3.01 -21.40 20.64
CA PHE A 402 -2.92 -20.32 21.61
C PHE A 402 -4.25 -19.53 21.71
N LEU A 403 -4.90 -19.21 20.59
CA LEU A 403 -6.20 -18.56 20.58
C LEU A 403 -7.23 -19.36 21.37
N VAL A 404 -7.44 -20.62 20.99
CA VAL A 404 -8.48 -21.47 21.57
C VAL A 404 -8.20 -21.74 23.05
N GLY A 405 -6.94 -22.01 23.40
CA GLY A 405 -6.52 -22.27 24.78
C GLY A 405 -6.63 -21.04 25.67
N SER A 406 -6.08 -19.89 25.23
CA SER A 406 -6.10 -18.66 26.03
C SER A 406 -7.53 -18.15 26.24
N THR A 407 -8.39 -18.14 25.22
CA THR A 407 -9.77 -17.67 25.40
C THR A 407 -10.64 -18.66 26.18
N ALA A 408 -10.36 -19.97 26.13
CA ALA A 408 -11.00 -20.93 27.01
C ALA A 408 -10.65 -20.67 28.48
N MET A 409 -9.36 -20.44 28.79
CA MET A 409 -8.92 -20.12 30.14
C MET A 409 -9.49 -18.79 30.64
N ILE A 410 -9.47 -17.75 29.82
CA ILE A 410 -10.02 -16.43 30.16
C ILE A 410 -11.54 -16.50 30.36
N GLY A 411 -12.24 -17.34 29.59
CA GLY A 411 -13.67 -17.57 29.74
C GLY A 411 -14.08 -18.15 31.09
N LEU A 412 -13.15 -18.80 31.82
CA LEU A 412 -13.38 -19.32 33.17
C LEU A 412 -13.20 -18.24 34.26
N ILE A 413 -12.63 -17.09 33.92
CA ILE A 413 -12.39 -15.98 34.85
C ILE A 413 -13.68 -15.15 34.96
N ALA A 414 -14.03 -14.76 36.18
CA ALA A 414 -15.15 -13.85 36.45
C ALA A 414 -14.94 -12.48 35.77
N GLU A 415 -16.06 -11.80 35.45
CA GLU A 415 -15.99 -10.46 34.86
C GLU A 415 -15.29 -9.48 35.80
N GLY A 416 -14.30 -8.75 35.27
CA GLY A 416 -13.48 -7.84 36.04
C GLY A 416 -12.26 -7.34 35.27
N GLU A 417 -11.46 -6.47 35.91
CA GLU A 417 -10.27 -5.87 35.28
C GLU A 417 -9.22 -6.89 34.86
N LEU A 418 -9.02 -7.94 35.68
CA LEU A 418 -8.07 -9.00 35.37
C LEU A 418 -8.44 -9.74 34.07
N LYS A 419 -9.72 -10.10 33.91
CA LYS A 419 -10.23 -10.76 32.70
C LYS A 419 -10.01 -9.86 31.48
N ARG A 420 -10.36 -8.57 31.59
CA ARG A 420 -10.18 -7.59 30.49
C ARG A 420 -8.71 -7.39 30.11
N SER A 421 -7.83 -7.25 31.10
CA SER A 421 -6.39 -7.06 30.88
C SER A 421 -5.74 -8.29 30.23
N LEU A 422 -6.06 -9.49 30.74
CA LEU A 422 -5.60 -10.75 30.14
C LEU A 422 -6.14 -10.92 28.72
N ASN A 423 -7.43 -10.67 28.49
CA ASN A 423 -8.04 -10.71 27.16
C ASN A 423 -7.34 -9.76 26.19
N ARG A 424 -7.04 -8.52 26.60
CA ARG A 424 -6.34 -7.54 25.77
C ARG A 424 -4.96 -8.05 25.38
N ARG A 425 -4.17 -8.53 26.34
CA ARG A 425 -2.81 -9.05 26.09
C ARG A 425 -2.81 -10.30 25.23
N CYS A 426 -3.63 -11.30 25.57
CA CYS A 426 -3.72 -12.56 24.83
C CYS A 426 -4.23 -12.35 23.41
N THR A 427 -5.23 -11.48 23.21
CA THR A 427 -5.76 -11.18 21.87
C THR A 427 -4.72 -10.51 20.99
N LEU A 428 -3.94 -9.55 21.51
CA LEU A 428 -2.83 -8.94 20.77
C LEU A 428 -1.75 -9.96 20.40
N ILE A 429 -1.32 -10.79 21.37
CA ILE A 429 -0.30 -11.82 21.14
C ILE A 429 -0.77 -12.81 20.07
N CYS A 430 -2.02 -13.27 20.17
CA CYS A 430 -2.63 -14.19 19.23
C CYS A 430 -2.62 -13.64 17.81
N HIS A 431 -3.19 -12.44 17.60
CA HIS A 431 -3.26 -11.85 16.25
C HIS A 431 -1.87 -11.52 15.70
N ARG A 432 -0.91 -11.14 16.54
CA ARG A 432 0.50 -10.98 16.14
C ARG A 432 1.12 -12.30 15.66
N ILE A 433 0.81 -13.44 16.29
CA ILE A 433 1.25 -14.76 15.83
C ILE A 433 0.58 -15.12 14.49
N LEU A 434 -0.74 -14.92 14.38
CA LEU A 434 -1.49 -15.22 13.16
C LEU A 434 -1.02 -14.35 11.97
N CYS A 435 -0.75 -13.06 12.18
CA CYS A 435 -0.16 -12.20 11.15
C CYS A 435 1.24 -12.67 10.72
N ARG A 436 2.08 -13.14 11.67
CA ARG A 436 3.40 -13.70 11.34
C ARG A 436 3.30 -14.99 10.50
N ALA A 437 2.23 -15.77 10.67
CA ALA A 437 1.95 -16.92 9.81
C ALA A 437 1.67 -16.54 8.34
N LEU A 438 1.40 -15.27 8.05
CA LEU A 438 1.23 -14.76 6.69
C LEU A 438 2.44 -13.94 6.21
N SER A 439 3.52 -13.92 7.01
CA SER A 439 4.63 -12.99 6.83
C SER A 439 4.15 -11.54 6.67
N ALA A 440 3.12 -11.17 7.43
CA ALA A 440 2.54 -9.85 7.32
C ALA A 440 3.49 -8.79 7.89
N VAL A 441 3.72 -7.74 7.12
CA VAL A 441 4.46 -6.54 7.54
C VAL A 441 3.46 -5.40 7.61
N VAL A 442 3.04 -5.06 8.83
CA VAL A 442 2.06 -4.02 9.07
C VAL A 442 2.77 -2.77 9.56
N ARG A 443 2.50 -1.64 8.91
CA ARG A 443 3.04 -0.33 9.26
C ARG A 443 1.90 0.52 9.79
N PHE A 444 1.96 0.81 11.08
CA PHE A 444 0.99 1.67 11.73
C PHE A 444 1.48 3.11 11.70
N HIS A 445 0.56 4.02 11.42
CA HIS A 445 0.80 5.45 11.37
C HIS A 445 -0.24 6.15 12.24
N ASP A 446 0.15 7.26 12.85
CA ASP A 446 -0.75 8.14 13.59
C ASP A 446 -1.44 7.42 14.78
N GLN A 447 -0.71 6.53 15.46
CA GLN A 447 -1.20 5.64 16.53
C GLN A 447 -1.91 6.32 17.71
N HIS A 448 -1.75 7.63 17.88
CA HIS A 448 -2.46 8.42 18.88
C HIS A 448 -3.97 8.51 18.60
N ASN A 449 -4.42 8.28 17.36
CA ASN A 449 -5.83 8.31 16.96
C ASN A 449 -6.54 6.94 17.05
N LYS A 450 -5.95 5.96 17.73
CA LYS A 450 -6.57 4.63 17.89
C LYS A 450 -7.95 4.74 18.54
N ALA A 451 -8.85 3.86 18.11
CA ALA A 451 -10.17 3.74 18.73
C ALA A 451 -10.05 3.43 20.22
N SER A 452 -10.78 4.20 21.02
CA SER A 452 -10.89 4.03 22.47
C SER A 452 -12.30 3.56 22.86
N GLU A 453 -12.48 3.25 24.15
CA GLU A 453 -13.72 2.75 24.72
C GLU A 453 -14.92 3.64 24.38
N GLY A 454 -16.07 3.02 24.09
CA GLY A 454 -17.29 3.71 23.68
C GLY A 454 -17.30 4.27 22.25
N GLY A 455 -16.30 3.91 21.42
CA GLY A 455 -16.21 4.32 20.01
C GLY A 455 -16.49 3.20 19.00
N ILE A 456 -16.72 3.59 17.74
CA ILE A 456 -16.76 2.68 16.59
C ILE A 456 -15.58 2.95 15.66
N CYS A 457 -14.73 1.96 15.46
CA CYS A 457 -13.68 1.93 14.46
C CYS A 457 -14.25 1.56 13.10
N VAL A 458 -14.05 2.41 12.10
CA VAL A 458 -14.51 2.21 10.72
C VAL A 458 -13.31 2.14 9.79
N ALA A 459 -13.23 1.08 8.97
CA ALA A 459 -12.15 0.92 7.99
C ALA A 459 -12.68 0.51 6.61
N ASN A 460 -11.92 0.82 5.56
CA ASN A 460 -12.14 0.21 4.24
C ASN A 460 -11.84 -1.30 4.28
N HIS A 461 -12.46 -2.08 3.40
CA HIS A 461 -12.48 -3.54 3.53
C HIS A 461 -11.98 -4.28 2.29
N THR A 462 -10.77 -4.81 2.37
CA THR A 462 -10.18 -5.60 1.28
C THR A 462 -10.21 -7.10 1.57
N SER A 463 -10.15 -7.48 2.84
CA SER A 463 -9.97 -8.87 3.23
C SER A 463 -10.50 -9.19 4.64
N PRO A 464 -10.93 -10.44 4.92
CA PRO A 464 -11.12 -10.91 6.30
C PRO A 464 -9.85 -10.79 7.16
N LEU A 465 -8.66 -10.73 6.53
CA LEU A 465 -7.39 -10.48 7.22
C LEU A 465 -7.32 -9.09 7.85
N ASP A 466 -8.12 -8.12 7.38
CA ASP A 466 -8.16 -6.75 7.91
C ASP A 466 -8.37 -6.76 9.44
N VAL A 467 -9.26 -7.64 9.92
CA VAL A 467 -9.52 -7.86 11.35
C VAL A 467 -8.24 -8.30 12.08
N THR A 468 -7.51 -9.25 11.51
CA THR A 468 -6.30 -9.79 12.14
C THR A 468 -5.20 -8.74 12.16
N ILE A 469 -5.04 -7.99 11.07
CA ILE A 469 -4.05 -6.93 10.90
C ILE A 469 -4.29 -5.79 11.90
N LEU A 470 -5.51 -5.26 11.97
CA LEU A 470 -5.87 -4.22 12.95
C LEU A 470 -5.74 -4.72 14.38
N SER A 471 -6.05 -6.00 14.62
CA SER A 471 -5.96 -6.63 15.94
C SER A 471 -4.54 -6.94 16.41
N THR A 472 -3.51 -6.59 15.62
CA THR A 472 -2.11 -6.68 16.07
C THR A 472 -1.66 -5.50 16.92
N ASP A 473 -2.38 -4.38 16.84
CA ASP A 473 -2.01 -3.11 17.48
C ASP A 473 -3.09 -2.58 18.45
N ASN A 474 -4.36 -2.86 18.19
CA ASN A 474 -5.45 -2.57 19.11
C ASN A 474 -6.38 -3.79 19.26
N VAL A 475 -7.36 -3.76 20.16
CA VAL A 475 -8.30 -4.86 20.36
C VAL A 475 -9.73 -4.37 20.18
N TYR A 476 -10.51 -5.11 19.40
CA TYR A 476 -11.84 -4.71 18.99
C TYR A 476 -12.89 -5.77 19.32
N ALA A 477 -14.10 -5.31 19.62
CA ALA A 477 -15.29 -6.13 19.50
C ALA A 477 -15.65 -6.25 18.02
N LEU A 478 -16.00 -7.46 17.59
CA LEU A 478 -16.28 -7.76 16.18
C LEU A 478 -17.78 -7.85 15.99
N ILE A 479 -18.27 -7.25 14.91
CA ILE A 479 -19.63 -7.45 14.41
C ILE A 479 -19.58 -8.28 13.14
N GLY A 480 -20.41 -9.32 13.06
CA GLY A 480 -20.53 -10.06 11.81
C GLY A 480 -21.59 -11.14 11.84
N GLN A 481 -21.74 -11.80 10.70
CA GLN A 481 -22.60 -12.97 10.58
C GLN A 481 -21.88 -14.21 11.14
N ARG A 482 -22.60 -15.08 11.84
CA ARG A 482 -22.07 -16.41 12.23
C ARG A 482 -21.67 -17.22 11.00
N GLN A 483 -20.47 -17.79 11.04
CA GLN A 483 -19.90 -18.62 9.98
C GLN A 483 -19.71 -20.08 10.46
N PRO A 484 -19.82 -21.08 9.57
CA PRO A 484 -19.46 -22.46 9.88
C PRO A 484 -17.95 -22.71 9.76
N GLY A 485 -17.51 -23.94 10.03
CA GLY A 485 -16.12 -24.38 9.83
C GLY A 485 -15.10 -23.75 10.78
N LEU A 486 -13.87 -23.55 10.29
CA LEU A 486 -12.75 -23.02 11.07
C LEU A 486 -12.99 -21.57 11.54
N LEU A 487 -13.57 -20.72 10.69
CA LEU A 487 -13.98 -19.36 11.08
C LEU A 487 -15.00 -19.40 12.22
N GLY A 488 -15.98 -20.30 12.17
CA GLY A 488 -16.94 -20.49 13.25
C GLY A 488 -16.30 -20.93 14.57
N LEU A 489 -15.27 -21.79 14.50
CA LEU A 489 -14.49 -22.17 15.68
C LEU A 489 -13.76 -20.96 16.29
N MET A 490 -13.10 -20.15 15.46
CA MET A 490 -12.41 -18.94 15.90
C MET A 490 -13.39 -17.91 16.50
N GLN A 491 -14.53 -17.69 15.86
CA GLN A 491 -15.60 -16.82 16.37
C GLN A 491 -16.08 -17.27 17.76
N ARG A 492 -16.39 -18.56 17.92
CA ARG A 492 -16.79 -19.13 19.22
C ARG A 492 -15.70 -19.00 20.27
N ALA A 493 -14.43 -19.19 19.89
CA ALA A 493 -13.31 -19.02 20.81
C ALA A 493 -13.20 -17.56 21.29
N LEU A 494 -13.26 -16.60 20.37
CA LEU A 494 -13.20 -15.17 20.69
C LEU A 494 -14.36 -14.72 21.59
N SER A 495 -15.58 -15.19 21.30
CA SER A 495 -16.78 -14.88 22.10
C SER A 495 -16.72 -15.34 23.57
N ARG A 496 -15.80 -16.24 23.95
CA ARG A 496 -15.62 -16.62 25.37
C ARG A 496 -14.89 -15.57 26.19
N ALA A 497 -14.03 -14.79 25.54
CA ALA A 497 -13.14 -13.85 26.22
C ALA A 497 -13.61 -12.40 26.12
N SER A 498 -14.45 -12.07 25.15
CA SER A 498 -14.96 -10.71 24.93
C SER A 498 -16.37 -10.70 24.34
N ALA A 499 -17.08 -9.60 24.52
CA ALA A 499 -18.42 -9.35 24.01
C ALA A 499 -18.42 -9.06 22.49
N HIS A 500 -18.08 -10.05 21.67
CA HIS A 500 -18.28 -9.98 20.22
C HIS A 500 -19.75 -10.18 19.86
N ILE A 501 -20.24 -9.45 18.86
CA ILE A 501 -21.65 -9.45 18.46
C ILE A 501 -21.79 -10.20 17.13
N PHE A 502 -22.29 -11.43 17.18
CA PHE A 502 -22.50 -12.25 15.99
C PHE A 502 -23.98 -12.55 15.76
N PHE A 503 -24.50 -12.16 14.60
CA PHE A 503 -25.90 -12.32 14.22
C PHE A 503 -26.13 -13.54 13.34
N GLU A 504 -27.35 -14.08 13.37
CA GLU A 504 -27.82 -15.06 12.40
C GLU A 504 -28.29 -14.38 11.10
N ARG A 505 -28.37 -15.14 10.00
CA ARG A 505 -28.77 -14.58 8.69
C ARG A 505 -30.19 -14.01 8.71
N SER A 506 -31.07 -14.53 9.56
CA SER A 506 -32.43 -14.04 9.80
C SER A 506 -32.41 -12.67 10.46
N ASP A 507 -31.59 -12.52 11.50
CA ASP A 507 -31.61 -11.37 12.42
C ASP A 507 -31.01 -10.12 11.77
N MET A 508 -30.06 -10.30 10.84
CA MET A 508 -29.51 -9.19 10.04
C MET A 508 -30.56 -8.46 9.19
N ARG A 509 -31.76 -9.03 9.01
CA ARG A 509 -32.88 -8.35 8.36
C ARG A 509 -33.57 -7.35 9.29
N ASP A 510 -33.51 -7.56 10.60
CA ASP A 510 -34.05 -6.65 11.60
C ASP A 510 -33.01 -5.59 11.99
N ARG A 511 -32.97 -4.53 11.16
CA ARG A 511 -32.05 -3.40 11.34
C ARG A 511 -32.24 -2.68 12.68
N ALA A 512 -33.46 -2.69 13.24
CA ALA A 512 -33.75 -2.02 14.49
C ALA A 512 -33.10 -2.75 15.67
N GLN A 513 -33.21 -4.08 15.69
CA GLN A 513 -32.57 -4.91 16.71
C GLN A 513 -31.04 -4.80 16.69
N VAL A 514 -30.43 -4.83 15.50
CA VAL A 514 -28.98 -4.68 15.33
C VAL A 514 -28.52 -3.32 15.87
N SER A 515 -29.22 -2.24 15.51
CA SER A 515 -28.88 -0.88 15.94
C SER A 515 -29.01 -0.71 17.46
N ALA A 516 -30.03 -1.30 18.08
CA ALA A 516 -30.22 -1.27 19.53
C ALA A 516 -29.07 -1.99 20.26
N THR A 517 -28.69 -3.19 19.80
CA THR A 517 -27.57 -3.97 20.37
C THR A 517 -26.25 -3.22 20.27
N MET A 518 -25.99 -2.58 19.12
CA MET A 518 -24.80 -1.76 18.94
C MET A 518 -24.78 -0.55 19.88
N ARG A 519 -25.93 0.13 20.05
CA ARG A 519 -26.05 1.26 20.97
C ARG A 519 -25.77 0.85 22.42
N GLU A 520 -26.32 -0.28 22.87
CA GLU A 520 -26.06 -0.82 24.21
C GLU A 520 -24.58 -1.15 24.42
N HIS A 521 -23.91 -1.71 23.41
CA HIS A 521 -22.48 -2.02 23.49
C HIS A 521 -21.62 -0.76 23.57
N VAL A 522 -21.90 0.23 22.73
CA VAL A 522 -21.16 1.51 22.67
C VAL A 522 -21.33 2.31 23.97
N ASN A 523 -22.49 2.22 24.63
CA ASN A 523 -22.74 2.96 25.87
C ASN A 523 -22.06 2.34 27.10
N ASP A 524 -21.48 1.14 27.00
CA ASP A 524 -20.75 0.51 28.10
C ASP A 524 -19.24 0.80 27.98
N PRO A 525 -18.67 1.62 28.90
CA PRO A 525 -17.25 1.97 28.85
C PRO A 525 -16.31 0.79 29.10
N ASN A 526 -16.81 -0.32 29.67
CA ASN A 526 -15.99 -1.50 29.93
C ASN A 526 -15.84 -2.42 28.71
N LYS A 527 -16.58 -2.14 27.62
CA LYS A 527 -16.54 -2.94 26.40
C LYS A 527 -15.54 -2.37 25.41
N LEU A 528 -14.95 -3.26 24.63
CA LEU A 528 -14.00 -2.89 23.58
C LEU A 528 -14.69 -2.06 22.49
N PRO A 529 -13.96 -1.13 21.83
CA PRO A 529 -14.47 -0.43 20.65
C PRO A 529 -14.89 -1.43 19.58
N ILE A 530 -15.95 -1.09 18.87
CA ILE A 530 -16.50 -1.95 17.81
C ILE A 530 -15.70 -1.72 16.52
N LEU A 531 -15.28 -2.79 15.84
CA LEU A 531 -14.72 -2.71 14.49
C LEU A 531 -15.79 -3.03 13.44
N ILE A 532 -15.96 -2.13 12.47
CA ILE A 532 -16.94 -2.26 11.39
C ILE A 532 -16.32 -1.91 10.03
N PHE A 533 -16.70 -2.70 9.04
CA PHE A 533 -16.40 -2.49 7.63
C PHE A 533 -17.70 -2.11 6.90
N PRO A 534 -18.06 -0.81 6.82
CA PRO A 534 -19.38 -0.36 6.40
C PRO A 534 -19.68 -0.57 4.91
N GLU A 535 -18.69 -0.93 4.08
CA GLU A 535 -18.89 -1.38 2.70
C GLU A 535 -19.76 -2.65 2.64
N GLY A 536 -19.70 -3.50 3.67
CA GLY A 536 -20.47 -4.74 3.76
C GLY A 536 -20.07 -5.85 2.77
N THR A 537 -18.99 -5.65 2.02
CA THR A 537 -18.31 -6.65 1.19
C THR A 537 -16.82 -6.34 1.15
N CYS A 538 -15.99 -7.33 0.85
CA CYS A 538 -14.60 -7.08 0.46
C CYS A 538 -14.57 -6.58 -0.99
N ILE A 539 -13.74 -5.56 -1.23
CA ILE A 539 -13.40 -4.99 -2.54
C ILE A 539 -11.90 -5.00 -2.76
N ASN A 540 -11.47 -4.86 -4.01
CA ASN A 540 -10.04 -4.82 -4.28
C ASN A 540 -9.40 -3.55 -3.71
N ASN A 541 -8.08 -3.57 -3.61
CA ASN A 541 -7.28 -2.57 -2.93
C ASN A 541 -7.17 -1.22 -3.68
N THR A 542 -8.10 -0.88 -4.58
CA THR A 542 -8.02 0.30 -5.46
C THR A 542 -9.04 1.40 -5.15
N SER A 543 -10.15 1.05 -4.52
CA SER A 543 -11.28 1.97 -4.26
C SER A 543 -11.88 1.75 -2.88
N VAL A 544 -12.83 2.61 -2.52
CA VAL A 544 -13.72 2.48 -1.36
C VAL A 544 -15.16 2.59 -1.85
N MET A 545 -16.00 1.60 -1.54
CA MET A 545 -17.43 1.60 -1.90
C MET A 545 -18.26 2.47 -0.95
N MET A 546 -19.51 2.72 -1.31
CA MET A 546 -20.47 3.42 -0.46
C MET A 546 -20.56 2.78 0.94
N PHE A 547 -20.44 3.60 1.97
CA PHE A 547 -20.61 3.17 3.36
C PHE A 547 -22.08 3.10 3.74
N LYS A 548 -22.48 1.99 4.36
CA LYS A 548 -23.84 1.81 4.87
C LYS A 548 -24.07 2.68 6.10
N LYS A 549 -25.17 3.43 6.11
CA LYS A 549 -25.50 4.42 7.15
C LYS A 549 -25.73 3.88 8.56
N GLY A 550 -25.98 2.58 8.74
CA GLY A 550 -26.44 2.00 10.01
C GLY A 550 -25.54 2.29 11.22
N SER A 551 -24.21 2.22 11.06
CA SER A 551 -23.26 2.56 12.14
C SER A 551 -23.16 4.06 12.44
N PHE A 552 -23.59 4.91 11.50
CA PHE A 552 -23.50 6.37 11.57
C PHE A 552 -24.77 7.02 12.16
N GLU A 553 -25.86 6.27 12.30
CA GLU A 553 -27.11 6.71 12.95
C GLU A 553 -27.03 6.68 14.49
N LEU A 554 -25.98 6.09 15.06
CA LEU A 554 -25.85 5.88 16.51
C LEU A 554 -25.48 7.14 17.30
N GLY A 555 -24.95 8.17 16.64
CA GLY A 555 -24.53 9.42 17.28
C GLY A 555 -23.29 9.29 18.16
N THR A 556 -22.48 8.25 17.95
CA THR A 556 -21.22 8.03 18.67
C THR A 556 -20.01 8.50 17.85
N LYS A 557 -18.86 8.60 18.52
CA LYS A 557 -17.57 8.93 17.92
C LYS A 557 -17.11 7.82 16.99
N ILE A 558 -16.85 8.18 15.74
CA ILE A 558 -16.28 7.29 14.72
C ILE A 558 -14.78 7.49 14.66
N TYR A 559 -14.03 6.40 14.66
CA TYR A 559 -12.58 6.36 14.50
C TYR A 559 -12.27 5.81 13.11
N PRO A 560 -12.00 6.66 12.11
CA PRO A 560 -11.72 6.21 10.76
C PRO A 560 -10.32 5.61 10.66
N VAL A 561 -10.17 4.56 9.86
CA VAL A 561 -8.90 3.92 9.58
C VAL A 561 -8.79 3.68 8.09
N ALA A 562 -7.70 4.15 7.49
CA ALA A 562 -7.37 3.82 6.12
C ALA A 562 -6.38 2.65 6.09
N MET A 563 -6.67 1.64 5.28
CA MET A 563 -5.82 0.48 5.04
C MET A 563 -5.45 0.43 3.57
N LYS A 564 -4.15 0.26 3.28
CA LYS A 564 -3.66 0.06 1.91
C LYS A 564 -2.68 -1.10 1.89
N TYR A 565 -2.96 -2.09 1.04
CA TYR A 565 -2.07 -3.21 0.79
C TYR A 565 -1.07 -2.90 -0.31
N ASP A 566 0.09 -3.54 -0.26
CA ASP A 566 1.04 -3.58 -1.36
C ASP A 566 0.86 -4.86 -2.17
N SER A 567 0.08 -4.77 -3.24
CA SER A 567 -0.30 -5.91 -4.08
C SER A 567 0.90 -6.53 -4.83
N ARG A 568 2.06 -5.85 -4.88
CA ARG A 568 3.30 -6.39 -5.46
C ARG A 568 3.76 -7.67 -4.77
N PHE A 569 3.47 -7.88 -3.49
CA PHE A 569 3.93 -9.08 -2.74
C PHE A 569 2.89 -10.20 -2.70
N GLY A 570 1.64 -9.84 -2.91
CA GLY A 570 0.49 -10.73 -2.89
C GLY A 570 -0.78 -9.89 -2.84
N ASP A 571 -1.74 -10.20 -3.70
CA ASP A 571 -3.05 -9.56 -3.63
C ASP A 571 -3.80 -10.08 -2.41
N ALA A 572 -4.21 -9.19 -1.51
CA ALA A 572 -4.94 -9.52 -0.30
C ALA A 572 -6.45 -9.63 -0.55
N PHE A 573 -6.95 -9.18 -1.70
CA PHE A 573 -8.38 -9.16 -2.00
C PHE A 573 -9.01 -10.55 -1.89
N TRP A 574 -10.13 -10.62 -1.16
CA TRP A 574 -10.93 -11.85 -1.06
C TRP A 574 -12.24 -11.74 -1.84
N ASN A 575 -12.37 -12.54 -2.89
CA ASN A 575 -13.63 -12.69 -3.59
C ASN A 575 -14.48 -13.82 -2.99
N SER A 576 -15.34 -13.48 -2.02
CA SER A 576 -16.26 -14.43 -1.38
C SER A 576 -17.23 -15.15 -2.34
N SER A 577 -17.45 -14.61 -3.54
CA SER A 577 -18.36 -15.20 -4.53
C SER A 577 -17.71 -16.32 -5.34
N GLU A 578 -16.37 -16.32 -5.41
CA GLU A 578 -15.60 -17.27 -6.22
C GLU A 578 -14.76 -18.22 -5.36
N GLN A 579 -14.25 -17.74 -4.22
CA GLN A 579 -13.27 -18.45 -3.42
C GLN A 579 -13.79 -18.79 -2.02
N GLY A 580 -13.58 -20.03 -1.61
CA GLY A 580 -13.76 -20.45 -0.22
C GLY A 580 -12.69 -19.85 0.70
N TRP A 581 -13.00 -19.69 1.99
CA TRP A 581 -12.04 -19.11 2.95
C TRP A 581 -10.74 -19.92 3.10
N PHE A 582 -10.82 -21.25 3.06
CA PHE A 582 -9.63 -22.10 3.15
C PHE A 582 -8.72 -21.95 1.92
N GLU A 583 -9.31 -21.96 0.72
CA GLU A 583 -8.60 -21.72 -0.54
C GLU A 583 -7.90 -20.35 -0.51
N TYR A 584 -8.64 -19.31 -0.09
CA TYR A 584 -8.09 -17.97 0.09
C TYR A 584 -6.91 -17.96 1.09
N LEU A 585 -7.04 -18.63 2.24
CA LEU A 585 -5.98 -18.67 3.25
C LEU A 585 -4.71 -19.35 2.74
N ILE A 586 -4.84 -20.49 2.05
CA ILE A 586 -3.69 -21.14 1.39
C ILE A 586 -3.10 -20.22 0.32
N GLY A 587 -3.95 -19.47 -0.38
CA GLY A 587 -3.54 -18.41 -1.27
C GLY A 587 -2.60 -17.42 -0.57
N MET A 588 -3.04 -16.84 0.55
CA MET A 588 -2.24 -15.88 1.32
C MET A 588 -0.97 -16.50 1.91
N MET A 589 -1.04 -17.73 2.42
CA MET A 589 0.10 -18.47 2.96
C MET A 589 1.13 -18.87 1.88
N THR A 590 0.77 -18.82 0.61
CA THR A 590 1.66 -19.06 -0.53
C THR A 590 2.06 -17.77 -1.26
N SER A 591 1.61 -16.59 -0.82
CA SER A 591 2.12 -15.29 -1.28
C SER A 591 3.55 -15.05 -0.80
N TRP A 592 4.23 -14.02 -1.32
CA TRP A 592 5.57 -13.68 -0.81
C TRP A 592 5.49 -13.04 0.58
N ALA A 593 4.69 -12.00 0.72
CA ALA A 593 4.39 -11.34 1.99
C ALA A 593 3.04 -10.63 1.88
N ILE A 594 2.47 -10.24 3.03
CA ILE A 594 1.31 -9.35 3.08
C ILE A 594 1.77 -8.03 3.69
N ILE A 595 1.96 -7.00 2.87
CA ILE A 595 2.38 -5.69 3.37
C ILE A 595 1.15 -4.79 3.40
N CYS A 596 0.91 -4.16 4.55
CA CYS A 596 -0.24 -3.30 4.76
C CYS A 596 0.19 -2.05 5.56
N ASP A 597 -0.09 -0.88 5.01
CA ASP A 597 0.00 0.38 5.73
C ASP A 597 -1.39 0.72 6.31
N VAL A 598 -1.41 1.08 7.59
CA VAL A 598 -2.61 1.36 8.38
C VAL A 598 -2.47 2.74 8.99
N TRP A 599 -3.35 3.66 8.60
CA TRP A 599 -3.39 5.03 9.13
C TRP A 599 -4.60 5.21 10.04
N TYR A 600 -4.34 5.53 11.32
CA TYR A 600 -5.38 5.94 12.25
C TYR A 600 -5.71 7.42 12.05
N LEU A 601 -6.92 7.72 11.58
CA LEU A 601 -7.33 9.09 11.27
C LEU A 601 -7.96 9.76 12.49
N PRO A 602 -7.93 11.11 12.56
CA PRO A 602 -8.58 11.86 13.64
C PRO A 602 -10.04 11.42 13.83
N PRO A 603 -10.50 11.25 15.08
CA PRO A 603 -11.88 10.87 15.36
C PRO A 603 -12.88 11.89 14.81
N MET A 604 -14.01 11.39 14.32
CA MET A 604 -15.04 12.19 13.67
C MET A 604 -16.37 11.99 14.39
N GLU A 605 -17.09 13.08 14.61
CA GLU A 605 -18.45 13.09 15.12
C GLU A 605 -19.38 13.69 14.05
N LYS A 606 -20.67 13.36 14.17
CA LYS A 606 -21.71 13.87 13.31
C LYS A 606 -21.91 15.36 13.58
N GLN A 607 -21.95 16.18 12.54
CA GLN A 607 -22.12 17.63 12.66
C GLN A 607 -23.60 18.02 12.80
N ASP A 608 -23.86 19.22 13.33
CA ASP A 608 -25.21 19.77 13.43
C ASP A 608 -25.83 19.94 12.03
N GLY A 609 -27.01 19.36 11.82
CA GLY A 609 -27.71 19.39 10.53
C GLY A 609 -27.21 18.39 9.47
N GLU A 610 -26.11 17.68 9.72
CA GLU A 610 -25.65 16.57 8.86
C GLU A 610 -26.60 15.39 9.01
N ASP A 611 -26.88 14.64 7.93
CA ASP A 611 -27.59 13.36 8.04
C ASP A 611 -26.59 12.19 8.25
N ALA A 612 -27.10 10.96 8.45
CA ALA A 612 -26.21 9.81 8.67
C ALA A 612 -25.49 9.34 7.39
N VAL A 613 -26.06 9.62 6.21
CA VAL A 613 -25.51 9.26 4.90
C VAL A 613 -24.38 10.23 4.54
N ASP A 614 -24.59 11.51 4.74
CA ASP A 614 -23.61 12.58 4.58
C ASP A 614 -22.42 12.36 5.51
N PHE A 615 -22.68 12.02 6.78
CA PHE A 615 -21.63 11.68 7.73
C PHE A 615 -20.83 10.46 7.27
N ALA A 616 -21.50 9.40 6.84
CA ALA A 616 -20.84 8.21 6.29
C ALA A 616 -19.99 8.55 5.06
N SER A 617 -20.49 9.41 4.17
CA SER A 617 -19.80 9.88 2.97
C SER A 617 -18.55 10.70 3.30
N ARG A 618 -18.64 11.61 4.29
CA ARG A 618 -17.50 12.40 4.77
C ARG A 618 -16.40 11.52 5.38
N VAL A 619 -16.77 10.53 6.18
CA VAL A 619 -15.84 9.55 6.75
C VAL A 619 -15.17 8.72 5.63
N LYS A 620 -15.97 8.19 4.69
CA LYS A 620 -15.49 7.46 3.51
C LYS A 620 -14.47 8.26 2.72
N LYS A 621 -14.79 9.51 2.38
CA LYS A 621 -13.92 10.41 1.61
C LYS A 621 -12.59 10.67 2.32
N THR A 622 -12.60 10.78 3.65
CA THR A 622 -11.40 10.95 4.46
C THR A 622 -10.51 9.71 4.40
N ILE A 623 -11.09 8.52 4.51
CA ILE A 623 -10.39 7.23 4.36
C ILE A 623 -9.83 7.08 2.94
N ALA A 624 -10.64 7.32 1.92
CA ALA A 624 -10.24 7.19 0.51
C ALA A 624 -9.08 8.14 0.17
N LYS A 625 -9.16 9.40 0.61
CA LYS A 625 -8.10 10.40 0.42
C LYS A 625 -6.79 9.99 1.10
N ARG A 626 -6.84 9.48 2.34
CA ARG A 626 -5.61 9.06 3.05
C ARG A 626 -4.98 7.82 2.43
N GLY A 627 -5.81 6.84 2.05
CA GLY A 627 -5.36 5.58 1.46
C GLY A 627 -4.97 5.66 -0.02
N GLY A 628 -5.21 6.80 -0.68
CA GLY A 628 -5.02 6.93 -2.14
C GLY A 628 -5.95 5.99 -2.91
N LEU A 629 -7.20 5.89 -2.47
CA LEU A 629 -8.24 5.02 -3.04
C LEU A 629 -9.27 5.87 -3.77
N VAL A 630 -9.85 5.30 -4.84
CA VAL A 630 -10.95 5.95 -5.57
C VAL A 630 -12.22 5.92 -4.73
N ASP A 631 -12.83 7.08 -4.53
CA ASP A 631 -14.09 7.23 -3.79
C ASP A 631 -15.29 6.93 -4.70
N LEU A 632 -16.00 5.82 -4.46
CA LEU A 632 -17.13 5.38 -5.29
C LEU A 632 -18.47 5.60 -4.59
N GLU A 633 -19.48 5.99 -5.38
CA GLU A 633 -20.85 6.23 -4.89
C GLU A 633 -21.73 4.96 -4.87
N TRP A 634 -21.21 3.84 -5.40
CA TRP A 634 -21.95 2.59 -5.56
C TRP A 634 -21.88 1.68 -4.32
N ASP A 635 -22.97 0.93 -4.08
CA ASP A 635 -23.03 -0.11 -3.02
C ASP A 635 -22.45 -1.44 -3.52
N GLY A 636 -21.72 -2.12 -2.64
CA GLY A 636 -21.19 -3.47 -2.83
C GLY A 636 -22.24 -4.55 -3.07
N CYS A 637 -23.53 -4.29 -2.82
CA CYS A 637 -24.63 -5.20 -3.16
C CYS A 637 -24.72 -5.55 -4.66
N LEU A 638 -24.16 -4.71 -5.55
CA LEU A 638 -24.06 -4.99 -6.99
C LEU A 638 -23.23 -6.25 -7.30
N LYS A 639 -22.32 -6.66 -6.40
CA LYS A 639 -21.53 -7.89 -6.52
C LYS A 639 -22.38 -9.16 -6.61
N ARG A 640 -23.58 -9.17 -6.03
CA ARG A 640 -24.39 -10.40 -5.84
C ARG A 640 -25.79 -10.32 -6.45
N THR A 641 -26.25 -9.12 -6.77
CA THR A 641 -27.64 -8.91 -7.19
C THR A 641 -27.70 -8.89 -8.70
N LYS A 642 -28.42 -9.85 -9.29
CA LYS A 642 -28.75 -9.78 -10.71
C LYS A 642 -29.66 -8.58 -10.95
N ILE A 643 -29.42 -7.85 -12.03
CA ILE A 643 -30.29 -6.74 -12.46
C ILE A 643 -31.73 -7.27 -12.52
N PRO A 644 -32.71 -6.63 -11.84
CA PRO A 644 -34.09 -7.05 -11.89
C PRO A 644 -34.58 -7.17 -13.34
N LYS A 645 -35.24 -8.29 -13.67
CA LYS A 645 -35.72 -8.56 -15.04
C LYS A 645 -36.56 -7.40 -15.61
N LYS A 646 -37.27 -6.66 -14.76
CA LYS A 646 -38.04 -5.48 -15.14
C LYS A 646 -37.18 -4.45 -15.90
N PHE A 647 -36.00 -4.12 -15.40
CA PHE A 647 -35.12 -3.14 -16.05
C PHE A 647 -34.54 -3.67 -17.37
N VAL A 648 -34.24 -4.98 -17.43
CA VAL A 648 -33.81 -5.62 -18.67
C VAL A 648 -34.91 -5.55 -19.73
N VAL A 649 -36.15 -5.89 -19.36
CA VAL A 649 -37.32 -5.82 -20.26
C VAL A 649 -37.61 -4.38 -20.66
N GLU A 650 -37.49 -3.41 -19.74
CA GLU A 650 -37.68 -1.99 -20.05
C GLU A 650 -36.66 -1.51 -21.09
N GLN A 651 -35.38 -1.88 -20.94
CA GLN A 651 -34.34 -1.54 -21.90
C GLN A 651 -34.55 -2.25 -23.26
N GLN A 652 -34.98 -3.52 -23.24
CA GLN A 652 -35.36 -4.26 -24.45
C GLN A 652 -36.56 -3.63 -25.16
N ASN A 653 -37.56 -3.14 -24.41
CA ASN A 653 -38.70 -2.43 -24.98
C ASN A 653 -38.29 -1.10 -25.60
N ARG A 654 -37.37 -0.34 -24.98
CA ARG A 654 -36.81 0.89 -25.57
C ARG A 654 -36.09 0.60 -26.89
N TYR A 655 -35.29 -0.47 -26.93
CA TYR A 655 -34.62 -0.94 -28.15
C TYR A 655 -35.64 -1.33 -29.24
N PHE A 656 -36.65 -2.13 -28.86
CA PHE A 656 -37.72 -2.54 -29.76
C PHE A 656 -38.48 -1.34 -30.33
N HIS A 657 -38.90 -0.39 -29.50
CA HIS A 657 -39.62 0.80 -29.96
C HIS A 657 -38.79 1.66 -30.92
N ARG A 658 -37.46 1.74 -30.73
CA ARG A 658 -36.58 2.49 -31.65
C ARG A 658 -36.50 1.81 -33.01
N ILE A 659 -36.34 0.49 -33.06
CA ILE A 659 -36.32 -0.28 -34.32
C ILE A 659 -37.69 -0.32 -35.00
N ALA A 660 -38.77 -0.44 -34.23
CA ALA A 660 -40.13 -0.55 -34.75
C ALA A 660 -40.55 0.69 -35.57
N ARG A 661 -39.97 1.87 -35.30
CA ARG A 661 -40.18 3.11 -36.08
C ARG A 661 -39.88 2.92 -37.57
N TYR A 662 -38.94 2.05 -37.91
CA TYR A 662 -38.56 1.77 -39.31
C TYR A 662 -39.39 0.65 -39.96
N MET A 663 -40.15 -0.11 -39.16
CA MET A 663 -40.94 -1.25 -39.61
C MET A 663 -42.45 -0.96 -39.69
N SER A 664 -42.95 0.11 -39.08
CA SER A 664 -44.40 0.35 -38.93
C SER A 664 -45.08 1.16 -40.04
N HIS A 665 -44.50 1.30 -41.24
CA HIS A 665 -45.19 1.87 -42.42
C HIS A 665 -45.03 0.92 -43.61
N SER A 666 -45.84 -0.13 -43.65
CA SER A 666 -45.99 -1.00 -44.81
C SER A 666 -47.42 -1.51 -44.99
N GLU A 667 -48.43 -0.69 -44.70
CA GLU A 667 -49.82 -0.99 -45.09
C GLU A 667 -50.50 0.33 -45.46
N ASP A 668 -50.46 0.66 -46.75
CA ASP A 668 -51.48 1.32 -47.56
C ASP A 668 -50.81 1.91 -48.80
N HIS A 669 -50.64 1.08 -49.83
CA HIS A 669 -50.77 1.42 -51.26
C HIS A 669 -50.69 0.17 -52.14
#